data_AF-A0A363TSU6-F1
#
_entry.id   AF-A0A363TSU6-F1
#
_cell.length_a   1.000
_cell.length_b   1.000
_cell.length_c   1.000
_cell.angle_alpha   90.00
_cell.angle_beta   90.00
_cell.angle_gamma   90.00
#
_symmetry.space_group_name_H-M   'P 1'
#
loop_
_entity.id
_entity.type
_entity.pdbx_description
1 polymer ?
#
loop_
_entity_poly.entity_id
_entity_poly.type
_entity_poly.pdbx_seq_one_letter_code
_entity_poly.pdbx_strand_id
1 'polypeptide(L)'
;MNSLLDRLLALGVENTARALPLAEEIRKRLGGGDAALEVVWEIAAASPDPMAFLLNLSKMADALPREDLAAVLARPRNLPVLGALLGGSGFLSDQIARRREIFSFLFLEEGYRDRVPAEGLLAEAVAAGRRAGTEDAIKAALRRIKLREMARIAARDLAGLAPLSEVTQDLSALASAALSGALEFARRQLTQRYGAPRPAETAGRECGFVVMGMGKLGGFELNFSSDIDLLYLYETDEGSTDGGAEGKPIPLHQYFVRLSETVTRIISEITEDGFVFRVDLRLRPEGTRGDLANSLRSAEIYYESWGQTWERAALIKARPVAGDLEVGEEFLRTVTPFVYRKYLDFTSIEEIQEMKERINLAASRAHRGDRDLKLGAGGIREIEFFVHAHQLIYGGKNKALRVRGTLEALSALAQQGIVPAEERTALSEAYVFLRSLEHRIQVHQERQTHVLPHREEDLRRLARTMGLSGGEALLSELDRHTGNVRAIYGRLFRGTAEDVPSAIPHEVQALFYPELEEAEAASRLEALGFSEPEAAARNLVSLREGPPFVRLSARARRYLAKIGPAVLTRVIRTPDPDMALAHTERFLAAVGARTMFYAMLFENPKVIDALVRLFGSSRFLSGYFLHHPELMDTFLKEDLSALMKTKSGLRRELGEALAACTDFEQEMDELRRFKNLETLRIGTHDLAGNLSLEEGMYQHSALAEILLFHALAIARRELSRRFGVPMGSGGEEARFCVMGMGKLGSEELSYHSDLDIIFLYSGAGESVPAPDADPADFRKVTNHEYFAKVAQRLITLLTMATREGYVYKLDTRLRPSGNAGPLVSSLAAFETYHEHSAHLWERQALLKCRFVAGDREFGKQVEGMVARFIFDRPLPEGAAEEIHRLRMRMEVELGREHTRLLNLKVGRGGVVDVEFA
;
A
#
# COMPACT_ATOMS: atom_id res chain seq x y z
N MET A 1 -73.71 -17.39 18.87
CA MET A 1 -72.70 -17.39 19.96
C MET A 1 -71.32 -17.12 19.36
N ASN A 2 -71.06 -15.86 18.98
CA ASN A 2 -69.73 -15.36 18.61
C ASN A 2 -69.50 -14.16 19.53
N SER A 3 -69.05 -14.39 20.77
CA SER A 3 -68.73 -13.26 21.62
C SER A 3 -67.46 -12.58 21.08
N LEU A 4 -67.35 -11.25 21.18
CA LEU A 4 -66.12 -10.53 20.80
C LEU A 4 -64.89 -11.10 21.53
N LEU A 5 -65.10 -11.67 22.72
CA LEU A 5 -64.09 -12.37 23.50
C LEU A 5 -63.55 -13.63 22.81
N ASP A 6 -64.41 -14.47 22.23
CA ASP A 6 -63.99 -15.70 21.53
C ASP A 6 -63.11 -15.39 20.31
N ARG A 7 -63.43 -14.30 19.59
CA ARG A 7 -62.62 -13.83 18.46
C ARG A 7 -61.26 -13.29 18.90
N LEU A 8 -61.20 -12.54 20.00
CA LEU A 8 -59.93 -12.05 20.54
C LEU A 8 -59.02 -13.20 20.98
N LEU A 9 -59.59 -14.25 21.59
CA LEU A 9 -58.85 -15.46 21.94
C LEU A 9 -58.35 -16.20 20.70
N ALA A 10 -59.16 -16.29 19.64
CA ALA A 10 -58.76 -16.91 18.37
C ALA A 10 -57.61 -16.16 17.66
N LEU A 11 -57.48 -14.85 17.88
CA LEU A 11 -56.36 -14.03 17.38
C LEU A 11 -55.07 -14.18 18.21
N GLY A 12 -55.11 -14.93 19.32
CA GLY A 12 -53.99 -15.06 20.26
C GLY A 12 -53.72 -13.80 21.08
N VAL A 13 -54.74 -12.96 21.30
CA VAL A 13 -54.60 -11.75 22.14
C VAL A 13 -54.65 -12.16 23.61
N GLU A 14 -53.52 -12.08 24.30
CA GLU A 14 -53.40 -12.50 25.71
C GLU A 14 -54.15 -11.56 26.68
N ASN A 15 -54.15 -10.25 26.43
CA ASN A 15 -54.82 -9.26 27.27
C ASN A 15 -56.22 -8.90 26.74
N THR A 16 -57.14 -9.86 26.82
CA THR A 16 -58.53 -9.68 26.34
C THR A 16 -59.28 -8.58 27.11
N ALA A 17 -58.94 -8.34 28.38
CA ALA A 17 -59.52 -7.27 29.20
C ALA A 17 -59.25 -5.86 28.62
N ARG A 18 -58.08 -5.66 28.00
CA ARG A 18 -57.72 -4.41 27.32
C ARG A 18 -58.22 -4.36 25.88
N ALA A 19 -58.34 -5.50 25.21
CA ALA A 19 -58.73 -5.57 23.80
C ALA A 19 -60.24 -5.46 23.58
N LEU A 20 -61.05 -5.97 24.51
CA LEU A 20 -62.51 -5.97 24.39
C LEU A 20 -63.11 -4.55 24.29
N PRO A 21 -62.73 -3.56 25.13
CA PRO A 21 -63.22 -2.19 24.99
C PRO A 21 -62.85 -1.55 23.64
N LEU A 22 -61.66 -1.84 23.12
CA LEU A 22 -61.21 -1.31 21.82
C LEU A 22 -62.06 -1.85 20.67
N ALA A 23 -62.35 -3.15 20.68
CA ALA A 23 -63.20 -3.77 19.67
C ALA A 23 -64.64 -3.21 19.70
N GLU A 24 -65.19 -2.96 20.89
CA GLU A 24 -66.51 -2.33 21.04
C GLU A 24 -66.53 -0.88 20.54
N GLU A 25 -65.46 -0.13 20.82
CA GLU A 25 -65.28 1.25 20.37
C GLU A 25 -65.18 1.33 18.85
N ILE A 26 -64.35 0.49 18.23
CA ILE A 26 -64.24 0.37 16.76
C ILE A 26 -65.60 0.05 16.15
N ARG A 27 -66.32 -0.95 16.70
CA ARG A 27 -67.67 -1.33 16.23
C ARG A 27 -68.63 -0.14 16.27
N LYS A 28 -68.65 0.61 17.38
CA LYS A 28 -69.53 1.79 17.54
C LYS A 28 -69.19 2.90 16.55
N ARG A 29 -67.90 3.17 16.33
CA ARG A 29 -67.42 4.30 15.52
C ARG A 29 -67.49 4.05 14.01
N LEU A 30 -67.23 2.82 13.55
CA LEU A 30 -67.37 2.45 12.14
C LEU A 30 -68.84 2.41 11.69
N GLY A 31 -69.75 2.08 12.60
CA GLY A 31 -71.21 2.10 12.45
C GLY A 31 -71.77 1.33 11.23
N GLY A 32 -70.95 0.51 10.58
CA GLY A 32 -71.39 -0.57 9.68
C GLY A 32 -71.79 -1.77 10.52
N GLY A 33 -72.79 -2.53 10.10
CA GLY A 33 -73.16 -3.78 10.76
C GLY A 33 -72.01 -4.79 10.81
N ASP A 34 -72.27 -6.01 11.29
CA ASP A 34 -71.26 -7.05 11.57
C ASP A 34 -70.23 -7.26 10.43
N ALA A 35 -70.59 -7.02 9.16
CA ALA A 35 -69.69 -7.12 8.00
C ALA A 35 -68.43 -6.22 8.05
N ALA A 36 -68.52 -4.98 8.53
CA ALA A 36 -67.34 -4.11 8.64
C ALA A 36 -66.38 -4.59 9.73
N LEU A 37 -66.94 -5.19 10.79
CA LEU A 37 -66.18 -5.75 11.89
C LEU A 37 -65.52 -7.08 11.50
N GLU A 38 -66.14 -7.88 10.61
CA GLU A 38 -65.49 -9.07 10.02
C GLU A 38 -64.20 -8.70 9.29
N VAL A 39 -64.21 -7.65 8.46
CA VAL A 39 -63.01 -7.18 7.76
C VAL A 39 -61.93 -6.75 8.75
N VAL A 40 -62.30 -6.06 9.84
CA VAL A 40 -61.35 -5.69 10.91
C VAL A 40 -60.71 -6.92 11.54
N TRP A 41 -61.48 -7.99 11.75
CA TRP A 41 -60.95 -9.24 12.30
C TRP A 41 -60.01 -9.97 11.34
N GLU A 42 -60.31 -9.98 10.05
CA GLU A 42 -59.42 -10.52 9.02
C GLU A 42 -58.07 -9.77 8.99
N ILE A 43 -58.12 -8.43 9.05
CA ILE A 43 -56.90 -7.62 9.10
C ILE A 43 -56.12 -7.87 10.40
N ALA A 44 -56.82 -7.91 11.54
CA ALA A 44 -56.17 -8.15 12.83
C ALA A 44 -55.43 -9.50 12.82
N ALA A 45 -56.04 -10.55 12.26
CA ALA A 45 -55.43 -11.88 12.13
C ALA A 45 -54.17 -11.88 11.26
N ALA A 46 -54.20 -11.12 10.16
CA ALA A 46 -53.06 -10.98 9.25
C ALA A 46 -52.00 -9.98 9.76
N SER A 47 -52.30 -9.19 10.80
CA SER A 47 -51.40 -8.14 11.26
C SER A 47 -50.27 -8.69 12.14
N PRO A 48 -49.10 -8.02 12.17
CA PRO A 48 -47.97 -8.47 12.98
C PRO A 48 -48.23 -8.46 14.48
N ASP A 49 -49.15 -7.61 14.94
CA ASP A 49 -49.61 -7.52 16.33
C ASP A 49 -51.09 -7.14 16.34
N PRO A 50 -52.00 -8.11 16.53
CA PRO A 50 -53.44 -7.88 16.55
C PRO A 50 -53.87 -6.87 17.62
N MET A 51 -53.20 -6.85 18.78
CA MET A 51 -53.53 -5.93 19.87
C MET A 51 -53.11 -4.49 19.53
N ALA A 52 -51.91 -4.32 18.98
CA ALA A 52 -51.46 -3.01 18.51
C ALA A 52 -52.32 -2.51 17.35
N PHE A 53 -52.70 -3.39 16.43
CA PHE A 53 -53.63 -3.06 15.34
C PHE A 53 -54.95 -2.51 15.88
N LEU A 54 -55.61 -3.22 16.79
CA LEU A 54 -56.89 -2.79 17.38
C LEU A 54 -56.74 -1.46 18.15
N LEU A 55 -55.68 -1.30 18.93
CA LEU A 55 -55.41 -0.06 19.65
C LEU A 55 -55.26 1.12 18.70
N ASN A 56 -54.42 0.96 17.67
CA ASN A 56 -54.11 2.04 16.75
C ASN A 56 -55.29 2.34 15.81
N LEU A 57 -56.07 1.33 15.40
CA LEU A 57 -57.29 1.52 14.64
C LEU A 57 -58.35 2.26 15.47
N SER A 58 -58.49 1.97 16.76
CA SER A 58 -59.40 2.72 17.64
C SER A 58 -59.03 4.20 17.71
N LYS A 59 -57.74 4.51 17.88
CA LYS A 59 -57.24 5.91 17.85
C LYS A 59 -57.54 6.59 16.52
N MET A 60 -57.34 5.91 15.39
CA MET A 60 -57.69 6.45 14.08
C MET A 60 -59.19 6.69 13.94
N ALA A 61 -60.03 5.79 14.45
CA ALA A 61 -61.48 5.95 14.48
C ALA A 61 -61.95 7.11 15.37
N ASP A 62 -61.12 7.55 16.32
CA ASP A 62 -61.37 8.75 17.12
C ASP A 62 -60.94 10.04 16.43
N ALA A 63 -59.80 10.03 15.75
CA ALA A 63 -59.21 11.23 15.18
C ALA A 63 -59.67 11.56 13.74
N LEU A 64 -60.17 10.59 12.98
CA LEU A 64 -60.46 10.73 11.55
C LEU A 64 -61.96 10.67 11.23
N PRO A 65 -62.40 11.28 10.11
CA PRO A 65 -63.79 11.16 9.66
C PRO A 65 -64.18 9.70 9.40
N ARG A 66 -65.37 9.32 9.87
CA ARG A 66 -65.92 7.97 9.71
C ARG A 66 -65.98 7.52 8.24
N GLU A 67 -66.32 8.43 7.34
CA GLU A 67 -66.44 8.17 5.89
C GLU A 67 -65.09 7.77 5.28
N ASP A 68 -63.99 8.42 5.70
CA ASP A 68 -62.65 8.12 5.23
C ASP A 68 -62.24 6.70 5.62
N LEU A 69 -62.46 6.31 6.90
CA LEU A 69 -62.16 4.96 7.37
C LEU A 69 -63.03 3.89 6.70
N ALA A 70 -64.32 4.17 6.51
CA ALA A 70 -65.20 3.26 5.78
C ALA A 70 -64.76 3.08 4.33
N ALA A 71 -64.35 4.16 3.66
CA ALA A 71 -63.82 4.09 2.28
C ALA A 71 -62.51 3.30 2.20
N VAL A 72 -61.63 3.41 3.20
CA VAL A 72 -60.39 2.62 3.25
C VAL A 72 -60.68 1.14 3.48
N LEU A 73 -61.56 0.79 4.41
CA LEU A 73 -61.95 -0.60 4.70
C LEU A 73 -62.73 -1.25 3.56
N ALA A 74 -63.42 -0.48 2.73
CA ALA A 74 -64.13 -0.97 1.55
C ALA A 74 -63.18 -1.33 0.39
N ARG A 75 -61.89 -0.98 0.45
CA ARG A 75 -60.90 -1.25 -0.60
C ARG A 75 -59.99 -2.43 -0.21
N PRO A 76 -60.15 -3.63 -0.82
CA PRO A 76 -59.39 -4.82 -0.44
C PRO A 76 -57.86 -4.65 -0.46
N ARG A 77 -57.34 -3.79 -1.34
CA ARG A 77 -55.90 -3.53 -1.47
C ARG A 77 -55.29 -2.78 -0.29
N ASN A 78 -56.09 -1.95 0.40
CA ASN A 78 -55.63 -1.22 1.57
C ASN A 78 -55.47 -2.11 2.79
N LEU A 79 -56.20 -3.22 2.86
CA LEU A 79 -56.34 -4.01 4.09
C LEU A 79 -55.00 -4.61 4.58
N PRO A 80 -54.16 -5.24 3.72
CA PRO A 80 -52.86 -5.74 4.15
C PRO A 80 -51.91 -4.63 4.60
N VAL A 81 -51.92 -3.49 3.90
CA VAL A 81 -51.06 -2.34 4.21
C VAL A 81 -51.46 -1.68 5.52
N LEU A 82 -52.77 -1.50 5.71
CA LEU A 82 -53.36 -0.98 6.94
C LEU A 82 -53.00 -1.87 8.13
N GLY A 83 -53.20 -3.19 8.01
CA GLY A 83 -52.83 -4.17 9.03
C GLY A 83 -51.33 -4.17 9.35
N ALA A 84 -50.48 -4.20 8.34
CA ALA A 84 -49.03 -4.20 8.50
C ALA A 84 -48.52 -2.94 9.20
N LEU A 85 -49.03 -1.76 8.83
CA LEU A 85 -48.60 -0.49 9.40
C LEU A 85 -49.08 -0.30 10.84
N LEU A 86 -50.36 -0.54 11.09
CA LEU A 86 -50.99 -0.39 12.42
C LEU A 86 -50.51 -1.43 13.43
N GLY A 87 -50.26 -2.68 13.00
CA GLY A 87 -49.68 -3.72 13.84
C GLY A 87 -48.15 -3.63 13.96
N GLY A 88 -47.47 -3.04 12.96
CA GLY A 88 -46.01 -2.94 12.93
C GLY A 88 -45.45 -1.70 13.65
N SER A 89 -46.14 -0.56 13.60
CA SER A 89 -45.65 0.72 14.13
C SER A 89 -46.71 1.48 14.94
N GLY A 90 -46.48 1.60 16.26
CA GLY A 90 -47.30 2.49 17.09
C GLY A 90 -47.02 3.96 16.79
N PHE A 91 -45.76 4.31 16.58
CA PHE A 91 -45.33 5.69 16.32
C PHE A 91 -45.96 6.26 15.04
N LEU A 92 -45.81 5.58 13.89
CA LEU A 92 -46.35 6.08 12.63
C LEU A 92 -47.88 6.11 12.64
N SER A 93 -48.51 5.13 13.29
CA SER A 93 -49.96 5.11 13.46
C SER A 93 -50.47 6.34 14.21
N ASP A 94 -49.82 6.73 15.30
CA ASP A 94 -50.17 7.93 16.06
C ASP A 94 -49.96 9.21 15.24
N GLN A 95 -48.91 9.26 14.41
CA GLN A 95 -48.65 10.39 13.53
C GLN A 95 -49.68 10.52 12.40
N ILE A 96 -50.07 9.41 11.79
CA ILE A 96 -51.09 9.36 10.73
C ILE A 96 -52.46 9.73 11.29
N ALA A 97 -52.82 9.23 12.48
CA ALA A 97 -54.09 9.55 13.13
C ALA A 97 -54.23 11.07 13.39
N ARG A 98 -53.14 11.75 13.74
CA ARG A 98 -53.13 13.21 14.00
C ARG A 98 -53.15 14.07 12.74
N ARG A 99 -52.92 13.49 11.55
CA ARG A 99 -52.68 14.21 10.30
C ARG A 99 -53.48 13.57 9.17
N ARG A 100 -54.73 14.04 9.01
CA ARG A 100 -55.66 13.54 7.99
C ARG A 100 -55.05 13.57 6.58
N GLU A 101 -54.24 14.58 6.28
CA GLU A 101 -53.57 14.70 4.98
C GLU A 101 -52.65 13.52 4.67
N ILE A 102 -51.96 12.96 5.67
CA ILE A 102 -51.09 11.78 5.49
C ILE A 102 -51.95 10.53 5.34
N PHE A 103 -53.03 10.42 6.12
CA PHE A 103 -53.98 9.32 5.99
C PHE A 103 -54.62 9.27 4.60
N SER A 104 -55.11 10.41 4.10
CA SER A 104 -55.70 10.54 2.77
C SER A 104 -54.71 10.17 1.68
N PHE A 105 -53.49 10.73 1.74
CA PHE A 105 -52.42 10.41 0.79
C PHE A 105 -52.12 8.91 0.75
N LEU A 106 -51.97 8.28 1.92
CA LEU A 106 -51.64 6.86 1.97
C LEU A 106 -52.78 5.98 1.48
N PHE A 107 -54.00 6.15 2.00
CA PHE A 107 -55.05 5.14 1.85
C PHE A 107 -56.21 5.54 0.93
N LEU A 108 -56.52 6.84 0.79
CA LEU A 108 -57.57 7.30 -0.11
C LEU A 108 -57.03 7.58 -1.52
N GLU A 109 -55.81 8.08 -1.62
CA GLU A 109 -55.08 8.29 -2.88
C GLU A 109 -54.19 7.10 -3.24
N GLU A 110 -54.08 6.12 -2.34
CA GLU A 110 -53.26 4.91 -2.51
C GLU A 110 -51.77 5.22 -2.77
N GLY A 111 -51.24 6.28 -2.14
CA GLY A 111 -49.87 6.77 -2.35
C GLY A 111 -48.76 5.78 -1.98
N TYR A 112 -49.07 4.67 -1.31
CA TYR A 112 -48.13 3.57 -1.09
C TYR A 112 -47.92 2.68 -2.31
N ARG A 113 -48.75 2.75 -3.36
CA ARG A 113 -48.75 1.79 -4.48
C ARG A 113 -47.49 1.88 -5.31
N ASP A 114 -47.10 3.09 -5.65
CA ASP A 114 -45.97 3.35 -6.54
C ASP A 114 -44.79 3.90 -5.74
N ARG A 115 -43.60 3.63 -6.27
CA ARG A 115 -42.39 4.28 -5.80
C ARG A 115 -42.42 5.74 -6.27
N VAL A 116 -42.12 6.67 -5.37
CA VAL A 116 -41.98 8.09 -5.72
C VAL A 116 -40.61 8.31 -6.37
N PRO A 117 -40.52 8.88 -7.59
CA PRO A 117 -39.24 9.23 -8.19
C PRO A 117 -38.47 10.24 -7.33
N ALA A 118 -37.16 10.04 -7.18
CA ALA A 118 -36.31 10.89 -6.35
C ALA A 118 -36.32 12.35 -6.81
N GLU A 119 -36.45 12.58 -8.12
CA GLU A 119 -36.50 13.90 -8.75
C GLU A 119 -37.74 14.69 -8.31
N GLY A 120 -38.88 14.02 -8.15
CA GLY A 120 -40.13 14.64 -7.71
C GLY A 120 -40.02 15.12 -6.26
N LEU A 121 -39.48 14.28 -5.39
CA LEU A 121 -39.26 14.60 -3.98
C LEU A 121 -38.23 15.73 -3.79
N LEU A 122 -37.17 15.71 -4.59
CA LEU A 122 -36.16 16.77 -4.66
C LEU A 122 -36.80 18.11 -5.07
N ALA A 123 -37.59 18.11 -6.15
CA ALA A 123 -38.27 19.30 -6.64
C ALA A 123 -39.23 19.89 -5.59
N GLU A 124 -39.97 19.04 -4.89
CA GLU A 124 -40.87 19.47 -3.81
C GLU A 124 -40.10 20.13 -2.65
N ALA A 125 -39.03 19.51 -2.18
CA ALA A 125 -38.23 20.02 -1.06
C ALA A 125 -37.51 21.33 -1.42
N VAL A 126 -36.96 21.45 -2.63
CA VAL A 126 -36.35 22.69 -3.15
C VAL A 126 -37.41 23.78 -3.29
N ALA A 127 -38.60 23.46 -3.81
CA ALA A 127 -39.71 24.41 -3.90
C ALA A 127 -40.18 24.87 -2.51
N ALA A 128 -40.09 24.03 -1.47
CA ALA A 128 -40.33 24.44 -0.10
C ALA A 128 -39.25 25.42 0.39
N GLY A 129 -37.98 25.16 0.12
CA GLY A 129 -36.86 26.06 0.45
C GLY A 129 -36.96 27.44 -0.19
N ARG A 130 -37.40 27.50 -1.45
CA ARG A 130 -37.66 28.76 -2.18
C ARG A 130 -38.80 29.57 -1.58
N ARG A 131 -39.90 28.90 -1.19
CA ARG A 131 -41.14 29.55 -0.72
C ARG A 131 -41.09 29.96 0.75
N ALA A 132 -40.34 29.25 1.59
CA ALA A 132 -40.34 29.49 3.03
C ALA A 132 -39.77 30.88 3.36
N GLY A 133 -40.57 31.76 3.98
CA GLY A 133 -40.11 33.09 4.38
C GLY A 133 -39.17 33.08 5.59
N THR A 134 -39.32 32.09 6.48
CA THR A 134 -38.62 32.00 7.77
C THR A 134 -38.00 30.62 7.96
N GLU A 135 -37.06 30.50 8.91
CA GLU A 135 -36.42 29.23 9.23
C GLU A 135 -37.43 28.22 9.80
N ASP A 136 -38.38 28.68 10.62
CA ASP A 136 -39.44 27.83 11.17
C ASP A 136 -40.36 27.26 10.08
N ALA A 137 -40.65 28.06 9.04
CA ALA A 137 -41.48 27.62 7.93
C ALA A 137 -40.81 26.49 7.12
N ILE A 138 -39.50 26.56 6.86
CA ILE A 138 -38.78 25.48 6.17
C ILE A 138 -38.62 24.26 7.08
N LYS A 139 -38.35 24.46 8.37
CA LYS A 139 -38.29 23.37 9.36
C LYS A 139 -39.60 22.57 9.40
N ALA A 140 -40.75 23.24 9.47
CA ALA A 140 -42.06 22.60 9.46
C ALA A 140 -42.35 21.89 8.11
N ALA A 141 -42.03 22.54 6.98
CA ALA A 141 -42.25 21.96 5.66
C ALA A 141 -41.46 20.65 5.44
N LEU A 142 -40.17 20.62 5.78
CA LEU A 142 -39.34 19.43 5.63
C LEU A 142 -39.76 18.29 6.57
N ARG A 143 -40.23 18.60 7.79
CA ARG A 143 -40.75 17.58 8.72
C ARG A 143 -42.06 16.95 8.22
N ARG A 144 -42.95 17.73 7.60
CA ARG A 144 -44.15 17.19 6.93
C ARG A 144 -43.80 16.27 5.78
N ILE A 145 -42.86 16.68 4.91
CA ILE A 145 -42.38 15.85 3.80
C ILE A 145 -41.77 14.55 4.35
N LYS A 146 -40.86 14.66 5.34
CA LYS A 146 -40.25 13.49 6.00
C LYS A 146 -41.30 12.54 6.54
N LEU A 147 -42.28 13.05 7.28
CA LEU A 147 -43.30 12.20 7.90
C LEU A 147 -44.18 11.48 6.87
N ARG A 148 -44.62 12.19 5.81
CA ARG A 148 -45.41 11.61 4.72
C ARG A 148 -44.64 10.48 4.04
N GLU A 149 -43.40 10.75 3.62
CA GLU A 149 -42.58 9.76 2.92
C GLU A 149 -42.15 8.62 3.84
N MET A 150 -41.81 8.89 5.09
CA MET A 150 -41.46 7.83 6.05
C MET A 150 -42.63 6.87 6.27
N ALA A 151 -43.85 7.40 6.35
CA ALA A 151 -45.05 6.57 6.45
C ALA A 151 -45.30 5.75 5.18
N ARG A 152 -45.10 6.32 3.98
CA ARG A 152 -45.19 5.61 2.69
C ARG A 152 -44.17 4.47 2.61
N ILE A 153 -42.92 4.78 2.91
CA ILE A 153 -41.81 3.83 2.83
C ILE A 153 -42.01 2.69 3.85
N ALA A 154 -42.39 3.02 5.10
CA ALA A 154 -42.70 2.02 6.12
C ALA A 154 -43.90 1.14 5.74
N ALA A 155 -44.95 1.72 5.15
CA ALA A 155 -46.11 0.98 4.69
C ALA A 155 -45.73 -0.04 3.60
N ARG A 156 -44.92 0.38 2.62
CA ARG A 156 -44.41 -0.51 1.57
C ARG A 156 -43.51 -1.62 2.13
N ASP A 157 -42.60 -1.24 3.03
CA ASP A 157 -41.66 -2.17 3.65
C ASP A 157 -42.38 -3.21 4.53
N LEU A 158 -43.24 -2.78 5.45
CA LEU A 158 -43.98 -3.68 6.37
C LEU A 158 -44.98 -4.59 5.65
N ALA A 159 -45.59 -4.11 4.55
CA ALA A 159 -46.53 -4.90 3.76
C ALA A 159 -45.84 -5.78 2.71
N GLY A 160 -44.50 -5.78 2.61
CA GLY A 160 -43.75 -6.59 1.66
C GLY A 160 -43.92 -6.13 0.19
N LEU A 161 -44.27 -4.87 -0.03
CA LEU A 161 -44.48 -4.28 -1.36
C LEU A 161 -43.18 -3.75 -2.00
N ALA A 162 -42.11 -3.60 -1.22
CA ALA A 162 -40.82 -3.11 -1.67
C ALA A 162 -39.68 -3.98 -1.13
N PRO A 163 -38.69 -4.36 -1.96
CA PRO A 163 -37.49 -5.01 -1.46
C PRO A 163 -36.63 -4.02 -0.66
N LEU A 164 -35.74 -4.54 0.20
CA LEU A 164 -34.87 -3.72 1.05
C LEU A 164 -34.10 -2.64 0.28
N SER A 165 -33.57 -2.96 -0.91
CA SER A 165 -32.81 -2.00 -1.72
C SER A 165 -33.66 -0.81 -2.18
N GLU A 166 -34.95 -1.00 -2.43
CA GLU A 166 -35.85 0.10 -2.77
C GLU A 166 -36.11 0.96 -1.53
N VAL A 167 -36.39 0.32 -0.39
CA VAL A 167 -36.63 1.00 0.90
C VAL A 167 -35.45 1.89 1.28
N THR A 168 -34.22 1.36 1.23
CA THR A 168 -33.03 2.14 1.60
C THR A 168 -32.73 3.26 0.60
N GLN A 169 -32.98 3.05 -0.70
CA GLN A 169 -32.86 4.10 -1.71
C GLN A 169 -33.87 5.22 -1.50
N ASP A 170 -35.14 4.91 -1.21
CA ASP A 170 -36.18 5.90 -0.95
C ASP A 170 -35.86 6.72 0.31
N LEU A 171 -35.35 6.08 1.37
CA LEU A 171 -34.89 6.77 2.58
C LEU A 171 -33.70 7.71 2.28
N SER A 172 -32.72 7.23 1.51
CA SER A 172 -31.59 8.06 1.08
C SER A 172 -32.03 9.23 0.18
N ALA A 173 -32.98 9.02 -0.73
CA ALA A 173 -33.53 10.06 -1.58
C ALA A 173 -34.27 11.13 -0.76
N LEU A 174 -35.04 10.72 0.25
CA LEU A 174 -35.69 11.64 1.19
C LEU A 174 -34.67 12.51 1.95
N ALA A 175 -33.57 11.92 2.43
CA ALA A 175 -32.51 12.68 3.07
C ALA A 175 -31.83 13.67 2.11
N SER A 176 -31.50 13.25 0.89
CA SER A 176 -30.92 14.12 -0.15
C SER A 176 -31.86 15.28 -0.53
N ALA A 177 -33.15 15.02 -0.67
CA ALA A 177 -34.16 16.04 -0.97
C ALA A 177 -34.28 17.05 0.17
N ALA A 178 -34.36 16.58 1.42
CA ALA A 178 -34.45 17.46 2.58
C ALA A 178 -33.22 18.36 2.73
N LEU A 179 -32.01 17.81 2.53
CA LEU A 179 -30.76 18.58 2.52
C LEU A 179 -30.77 19.65 1.43
N SER A 180 -31.24 19.31 0.24
CA SER A 180 -31.35 20.26 -0.88
C SER A 180 -32.35 21.39 -0.58
N GLY A 181 -33.49 21.08 0.02
CA GLY A 181 -34.47 22.08 0.46
C GLY A 181 -33.93 23.02 1.55
N ALA A 182 -33.21 22.47 2.53
CA ALA A 182 -32.55 23.24 3.58
C ALA A 182 -31.44 24.14 3.01
N LEU A 183 -30.63 23.62 2.09
CA LEU A 183 -29.55 24.35 1.42
C LEU A 183 -30.09 25.51 0.58
N GLU A 184 -31.15 25.28 -0.20
CA GLU A 184 -31.80 26.33 -1.01
C GLU A 184 -32.29 27.49 -0.14
N PHE A 185 -32.94 27.19 0.99
CA PHE A 185 -33.36 28.21 1.94
C PHE A 185 -32.17 28.95 2.55
N ALA A 186 -31.19 28.21 3.07
CA ALA A 186 -30.04 28.78 3.77
C ALA A 186 -29.20 29.66 2.85
N ARG A 187 -28.95 29.22 1.61
CA ARG A 187 -28.21 29.97 0.59
C ARG A 187 -28.92 31.28 0.27
N ARG A 188 -30.24 31.25 0.05
CA ARG A 188 -31.00 32.50 -0.22
C ARG A 188 -30.90 33.51 0.92
N GLN A 189 -31.05 33.06 2.17
CA GLN A 189 -30.96 33.93 3.35
C GLN A 189 -29.55 34.54 3.50
N LEU A 190 -28.51 33.71 3.35
CA LEU A 190 -27.13 34.15 3.49
C LEU A 190 -26.69 35.05 2.33
N THR A 191 -27.09 34.73 1.09
CA THR A 191 -26.83 35.59 -0.07
C THR A 191 -27.54 36.93 0.03
N GLN A 192 -28.77 36.98 0.52
CA GLN A 192 -29.46 38.25 0.77
C GLN A 192 -28.70 39.10 1.81
N ARG A 193 -28.19 38.47 2.86
CA ARG A 193 -27.50 39.15 3.97
C ARG A 193 -26.09 39.60 3.62
N TYR A 194 -25.27 38.70 3.08
CA TYR A 194 -23.83 38.89 2.88
C TYR A 194 -23.42 39.04 1.41
N GLY A 195 -24.32 38.88 0.45
CA GLY A 195 -24.03 38.90 -0.98
C GLY A 195 -23.68 37.51 -1.51
N ALA A 196 -23.62 37.38 -2.84
CA ALA A 196 -23.28 36.11 -3.48
C ALA A 196 -21.80 35.76 -3.21
N PRO A 197 -21.47 34.50 -2.87
CA PRO A 197 -20.09 34.07 -2.64
C PRO A 197 -19.33 33.93 -3.97
N ARG A 198 -18.32 34.77 -4.25
CA ARG A 198 -17.58 34.74 -5.51
C ARG A 198 -16.11 34.36 -5.33
N PRO A 199 -15.59 33.44 -6.16
CA PRO A 199 -14.16 33.13 -6.18
C PRO A 199 -13.36 34.30 -6.80
N ALA A 200 -12.12 34.49 -6.36
CA ALA A 200 -11.26 35.58 -6.82
C ALA A 200 -10.91 35.49 -8.32
N GLU A 201 -10.69 34.28 -8.84
CA GLU A 201 -10.14 34.06 -10.19
C GLU A 201 -11.20 33.93 -11.29
N THR A 202 -12.48 33.70 -10.94
CA THR A 202 -13.53 33.43 -11.94
C THR A 202 -14.56 34.56 -12.01
N ALA A 203 -14.52 35.32 -13.10
CA ALA A 203 -15.42 36.45 -13.31
C ALA A 203 -16.88 35.99 -13.44
N GLY A 204 -17.71 36.31 -12.45
CA GLY A 204 -19.16 36.35 -12.59
C GLY A 204 -19.97 35.12 -12.15
N ARG A 205 -19.34 34.01 -11.73
CA ARG A 205 -20.06 32.85 -11.15
C ARG A 205 -19.99 32.82 -9.62
N GLU A 206 -20.92 32.09 -9.00
CA GLU A 206 -20.85 31.80 -7.55
C GLU A 206 -19.91 30.63 -7.29
N CYS A 207 -19.23 30.64 -6.15
CA CYS A 207 -18.40 29.55 -5.67
C CYS A 207 -19.28 28.32 -5.35
N GLY A 208 -18.87 27.16 -5.84
CA GLY A 208 -19.62 25.91 -5.65
C GLY A 208 -19.55 25.40 -4.20
N PHE A 209 -20.65 24.82 -3.72
CA PHE A 209 -20.77 24.20 -2.38
C PHE A 209 -21.53 22.89 -2.49
N VAL A 210 -21.03 21.86 -1.83
CA VAL A 210 -21.59 20.51 -1.88
C VAL A 210 -21.70 19.90 -0.49
N VAL A 211 -22.78 19.16 -0.28
CA VAL A 211 -22.96 18.26 0.86
C VAL A 211 -22.64 16.85 0.38
N MET A 212 -21.62 16.23 0.98
CA MET A 212 -21.27 14.83 0.77
C MET A 212 -21.99 13.97 1.81
N GLY A 213 -22.72 12.96 1.34
CA GLY A 213 -23.26 11.90 2.17
C GLY A 213 -22.24 10.80 2.35
N MET A 214 -22.01 10.43 3.60
CA MET A 214 -21.05 9.41 4.02
C MET A 214 -21.81 8.17 4.51
N GLY A 215 -21.07 7.08 4.80
CA GLY A 215 -21.63 5.89 5.42
C GLY A 215 -22.88 5.36 4.71
N LYS A 216 -23.96 5.16 5.47
CA LYS A 216 -25.22 4.63 4.94
C LYS A 216 -25.89 5.52 3.90
N LEU A 217 -25.84 6.85 4.11
CA LEU A 217 -26.46 7.80 3.19
C LEU A 217 -25.75 7.78 1.83
N GLY A 218 -24.42 7.78 1.84
CA GLY A 218 -23.62 7.74 0.62
C GLY A 218 -23.72 6.41 -0.13
N GLY A 219 -23.91 5.30 0.59
CA GLY A 219 -24.09 3.95 0.04
C GLY A 219 -25.51 3.59 -0.44
N PHE A 220 -26.49 4.51 -0.38
CA PHE A 220 -27.92 4.21 -0.61
C PHE A 220 -28.51 3.14 0.33
N GLU A 221 -28.03 3.15 1.56
CA GLU A 221 -28.31 2.15 2.60
C GLU A 221 -28.87 2.81 3.86
N LEU A 222 -29.64 3.89 3.74
CA LEU A 222 -30.20 4.55 4.93
C LEU A 222 -31.29 3.68 5.59
N ASN A 223 -31.39 3.75 6.92
CA ASN A 223 -32.47 3.10 7.69
C ASN A 223 -33.45 4.13 8.26
N PHE A 224 -34.60 3.66 8.73
CA PHE A 224 -35.66 4.48 9.32
C PHE A 224 -35.18 5.36 10.49
N SER A 225 -34.27 4.87 11.34
CA SER A 225 -33.73 5.61 12.48
C SER A 225 -32.20 5.56 12.46
N SER A 226 -31.58 6.23 11.48
CA SER A 226 -30.14 6.43 11.39
C SER A 226 -29.76 7.90 11.35
N ASP A 227 -28.62 8.21 11.94
CA ASP A 227 -27.94 9.48 11.70
C ASP A 227 -27.51 9.56 10.22
N ILE A 228 -27.53 10.77 9.66
CA ILE A 228 -26.94 11.05 8.36
C ILE A 228 -25.53 11.59 8.58
N ASP A 229 -24.55 10.82 8.12
CA ASP A 229 -23.15 11.20 8.17
C ASP A 229 -22.85 12.16 7.01
N LEU A 230 -22.43 13.40 7.30
CA LEU A 230 -22.21 14.44 6.29
C LEU A 230 -20.79 15.04 6.33
N LEU A 231 -20.33 15.49 5.17
CA LEU A 231 -19.14 16.32 4.99
C LEU A 231 -19.50 17.52 4.10
N TYR A 232 -19.21 18.73 4.55
CA TYR A 232 -19.46 19.95 3.77
C TYR A 232 -18.18 20.40 3.07
N LEU A 233 -18.24 20.58 1.76
CA LEU A 233 -17.12 21.02 0.94
C LEU A 233 -17.51 22.21 0.07
N TYR A 234 -16.54 23.06 -0.24
CA TYR A 234 -16.70 24.14 -1.21
C TYR A 234 -15.47 24.25 -2.09
N GLU A 235 -15.63 24.89 -3.24
CA GLU A 235 -14.66 24.83 -4.33
C GLU A 235 -13.29 25.45 -3.99
N THR A 236 -13.26 26.69 -3.48
CA THR A 236 -12.02 27.42 -3.18
C THR A 236 -12.18 28.35 -1.99
N ASP A 237 -11.11 28.52 -1.22
CA ASP A 237 -10.97 29.49 -0.12
C ASP A 237 -10.62 30.91 -0.59
N GLU A 238 -10.24 31.07 -1.85
CA GLU A 238 -9.88 32.36 -2.43
C GLU A 238 -11.09 33.12 -2.96
N GLY A 239 -11.47 34.19 -2.25
CA GLY A 239 -12.55 35.09 -2.66
C GLY A 239 -13.34 35.66 -1.48
N SER A 240 -14.44 36.34 -1.79
CA SER A 240 -15.33 36.93 -0.78
C SER A 240 -16.76 37.05 -1.31
N THR A 241 -17.68 37.43 -0.44
CA THR A 241 -19.06 37.70 -0.81
C THR A 241 -19.25 39.13 -1.33
N ASP A 242 -20.31 39.39 -2.11
CA ASP A 242 -20.63 40.72 -2.67
C ASP A 242 -21.09 41.78 -1.63
N GLY A 243 -21.03 41.49 -0.32
CA GLY A 243 -21.39 42.37 0.78
C GLY A 243 -22.88 42.44 1.15
N GLY A 244 -23.79 42.18 0.21
CA GLY A 244 -25.24 42.02 0.46
C GLY A 244 -25.88 43.18 1.21
N ALA A 245 -26.93 42.89 2.00
CA ALA A 245 -27.62 43.88 2.83
C ALA A 245 -26.75 44.47 3.96
N GLU A 246 -25.72 43.75 4.44
CA GLU A 246 -24.79 44.28 5.45
C GLU A 246 -23.74 45.24 4.88
N GLY A 247 -23.58 45.28 3.55
CA GLY A 247 -22.62 46.15 2.85
C GLY A 247 -21.15 45.81 3.08
N LYS A 248 -20.83 44.68 3.73
CA LYS A 248 -19.47 44.25 4.05
C LYS A 248 -19.20 42.84 3.52
N PRO A 249 -18.27 42.68 2.55
CA PRO A 249 -17.80 41.37 2.10
C PRO A 249 -17.25 40.54 3.26
N ILE A 250 -17.57 39.25 3.28
CA ILE A 250 -16.94 38.27 4.19
C ILE A 250 -16.16 37.22 3.37
N PRO A 251 -15.10 36.62 3.94
CA PRO A 251 -14.37 35.54 3.28
C PRO A 251 -15.27 34.33 2.98
N LEU A 252 -14.99 33.62 1.87
CA LEU A 252 -15.76 32.45 1.46
C LEU A 252 -15.85 31.37 2.54
N HIS A 253 -14.74 31.07 3.21
CA HIS A 253 -14.71 30.10 4.31
C HIS A 253 -15.74 30.46 5.40
N GLN A 254 -15.78 31.73 5.82
CA GLN A 254 -16.72 32.20 6.83
C GLN A 254 -18.19 32.08 6.36
N TYR A 255 -18.46 32.37 5.09
CA TYR A 255 -19.80 32.20 4.51
C TYR A 255 -20.23 30.72 4.51
N PHE A 256 -19.37 29.81 4.04
CA PHE A 256 -19.72 28.39 3.93
C PHE A 256 -19.79 27.65 5.26
N VAL A 257 -19.03 28.07 6.27
CA VAL A 257 -19.22 27.59 7.66
C VAL A 257 -20.63 27.98 8.15
N ARG A 258 -21.04 29.24 8.00
CA ARG A 258 -22.40 29.70 8.40
C ARG A 258 -23.51 29.01 7.62
N LEU A 259 -23.28 28.74 6.33
CA LEU A 259 -24.20 27.97 5.48
C LEU A 259 -24.39 26.55 6.03
N SER A 260 -23.28 25.89 6.33
CA SER A 260 -23.26 24.53 6.88
C SER A 260 -23.91 24.44 8.27
N GLU A 261 -23.70 25.43 9.13
CA GLU A 261 -24.37 25.55 10.43
C GLU A 261 -25.89 25.68 10.27
N THR A 262 -26.34 26.52 9.35
CA THR A 262 -27.77 26.77 9.10
C THR A 262 -28.45 25.53 8.52
N VAL A 263 -27.82 24.87 7.53
CA VAL A 263 -28.33 23.60 6.98
C VAL A 263 -28.43 22.54 8.06
N THR A 264 -27.36 22.35 8.85
CA THR A 264 -27.34 21.37 9.95
C THR A 264 -28.45 21.66 10.96
N ARG A 265 -28.66 22.92 11.33
CA ARG A 265 -29.71 23.35 12.27
C ARG A 265 -31.12 23.04 11.75
N ILE A 266 -31.43 23.39 10.49
CA ILE A 266 -32.74 23.12 9.88
C ILE A 266 -33.09 21.61 9.93
N ILE A 267 -32.09 20.78 9.66
CA ILE A 267 -32.25 19.32 9.57
C ILE A 267 -32.36 18.66 10.95
N SER A 268 -31.52 19.07 11.91
CA SER A 268 -31.30 18.34 13.18
C SER A 268 -32.02 18.90 14.41
N GLU A 269 -32.41 20.18 14.40
CA GLU A 269 -33.05 20.80 15.57
C GLU A 269 -34.38 20.12 15.91
N ILE A 270 -34.70 19.99 17.19
CA ILE A 270 -35.98 19.40 17.62
C ILE A 270 -37.00 20.53 17.79
N THR A 271 -38.10 20.46 17.04
CA THR A 271 -39.25 21.36 17.14
C THR A 271 -40.49 20.59 17.64
N GLU A 272 -41.65 21.25 17.73
CA GLU A 272 -42.93 20.57 18.03
C GLU A 272 -43.30 19.46 17.03
N ASP A 273 -42.81 19.58 15.79
CA ASP A 273 -42.95 18.59 14.72
C ASP A 273 -41.81 17.55 14.73
N GLY A 274 -40.97 17.53 15.76
CA GLY A 274 -39.79 16.66 15.87
C GLY A 274 -38.58 17.20 15.09
N PHE A 275 -37.84 16.31 14.43
CA PHE A 275 -36.66 16.64 13.63
C PHE A 275 -36.70 15.93 12.28
N VAL A 276 -35.93 16.42 11.29
CA VAL A 276 -35.85 15.77 9.97
C VAL A 276 -34.94 14.55 10.06
N PHE A 277 -33.65 14.78 10.31
CA PHE A 277 -32.64 13.73 10.54
C PHE A 277 -31.64 14.18 11.60
N ARG A 278 -31.11 13.23 12.37
CA ARG A 278 -29.92 13.48 13.18
C ARG A 278 -28.71 13.58 12.27
N VAL A 279 -27.83 14.53 12.50
CA VAL A 279 -26.66 14.78 11.65
C VAL A 279 -25.39 14.42 12.42
N ASP A 280 -24.53 13.62 11.80
CA ASP A 280 -23.18 13.32 12.29
C ASP A 280 -22.13 13.94 11.37
N LEU A 281 -21.25 14.76 11.94
CA LEU A 281 -20.20 15.48 11.22
C LEU A 281 -18.79 15.01 11.62
N ARG A 282 -18.68 13.91 12.38
CA ARG A 282 -17.40 13.44 12.94
C ARG A 282 -16.44 12.85 11.90
N LEU A 283 -16.93 12.53 10.70
CA LEU A 283 -16.12 11.96 9.61
C LEU A 283 -15.43 13.03 8.75
N ARG A 284 -15.58 14.32 9.08
CA ARG A 284 -14.89 15.41 8.38
C ARG A 284 -13.38 15.44 8.74
N PRO A 285 -12.54 16.09 7.91
CA PRO A 285 -11.13 16.31 8.24
C PRO A 285 -10.93 16.79 9.69
N GLU A 286 -10.00 16.17 10.41
CA GLU A 286 -9.71 16.44 11.83
C GLU A 286 -10.88 16.19 12.81
N GLY A 287 -11.94 15.52 12.35
CA GLY A 287 -13.10 15.12 13.14
C GLY A 287 -13.76 16.30 13.85
N THR A 288 -14.00 16.18 15.16
CA THR A 288 -14.67 17.24 15.94
C THR A 288 -13.84 18.51 16.10
N ARG A 289 -12.52 18.46 15.85
CA ARG A 289 -11.62 19.61 15.99
C ARG A 289 -11.50 20.42 14.70
N GLY A 290 -11.81 19.81 13.55
CA GLY A 290 -11.75 20.47 12.26
C GLY A 290 -12.96 21.36 11.98
N ASP A 291 -12.78 22.24 11.01
CA ASP A 291 -13.81 23.15 10.54
C ASP A 291 -15.03 22.43 9.99
N LEU A 292 -16.19 23.07 10.10
CA LEU A 292 -17.46 22.50 9.66
C LEU A 292 -17.52 22.31 8.15
N ALA A 293 -16.90 23.24 7.40
CA ALA A 293 -16.81 23.24 5.95
C ALA A 293 -15.36 23.43 5.52
N ASN A 294 -14.90 22.64 4.56
CA ASN A 294 -13.51 22.68 4.07
C ASN A 294 -13.50 23.02 2.57
N SER A 295 -12.49 23.78 2.12
CA SER A 295 -12.24 23.91 0.68
C SER A 295 -11.75 22.58 0.11
N LEU A 296 -11.93 22.36 -1.20
CA LEU A 296 -11.40 21.17 -1.87
C LEU A 296 -9.89 21.01 -1.62
N ARG A 297 -9.14 22.11 -1.75
CA ARG A 297 -7.70 22.14 -1.50
C ARG A 297 -7.33 21.75 -0.07
N SER A 298 -8.03 22.29 0.93
CA SER A 298 -7.78 21.94 2.34
C SER A 298 -8.04 20.46 2.61
N ALA A 299 -9.15 19.93 2.08
CA ALA A 299 -9.48 18.52 2.20
C ALA A 299 -8.46 17.61 1.50
N GLU A 300 -8.00 17.98 0.30
CA GLU A 300 -6.96 17.26 -0.44
C GLU A 300 -5.66 17.16 0.36
N ILE A 301 -5.14 18.29 0.85
CA ILE A 301 -3.91 18.35 1.65
C ILE A 301 -4.04 17.45 2.89
N TYR A 302 -5.20 17.50 3.55
CA TYR A 302 -5.45 16.67 4.74
C TYR A 302 -5.37 15.18 4.42
N TYR A 303 -6.12 14.70 3.42
CA TYR A 303 -6.15 13.27 3.10
C TYR A 303 -4.81 12.78 2.55
N GLU A 304 -4.09 13.59 1.78
CA GLU A 304 -2.75 13.23 1.29
C GLU A 304 -1.72 13.12 2.43
N SER A 305 -1.75 14.06 3.37
CA SER A 305 -0.69 14.18 4.39
C SER A 305 -0.98 13.39 5.69
N TRP A 306 -2.24 13.34 6.10
CA TRP A 306 -2.65 12.89 7.45
C TRP A 306 -3.72 11.79 7.43
N GLY A 307 -4.31 11.49 6.27
CA GLY A 307 -5.45 10.59 6.16
C GLY A 307 -5.15 9.16 6.64
N GLN A 308 -5.98 8.68 7.55
CA GLN A 308 -5.85 7.37 8.19
C GLN A 308 -6.60 6.26 7.41
N THR A 309 -6.25 5.00 7.66
CA THR A 309 -6.82 3.86 6.92
C THR A 309 -8.32 3.70 7.13
N TRP A 310 -8.84 3.99 8.32
CA TRP A 310 -10.28 3.94 8.56
C TRP A 310 -11.05 5.03 7.80
N GLU A 311 -10.43 6.17 7.51
CA GLU A 311 -11.01 7.25 6.69
C GLU A 311 -11.13 6.80 5.23
N ARG A 312 -10.20 5.97 4.75
CA ARG A 312 -10.31 5.32 3.44
C ARG A 312 -11.58 4.48 3.36
N ALA A 313 -11.82 3.63 4.37
CA ALA A 313 -13.02 2.82 4.42
C ALA A 313 -14.30 3.66 4.51
N ALA A 314 -14.27 4.81 5.21
CA ALA A 314 -15.40 5.74 5.26
C ALA A 314 -15.68 6.39 3.90
N LEU A 315 -14.63 6.78 3.16
CA LEU A 315 -14.73 7.43 1.85
C LEU A 315 -15.17 6.48 0.73
N ILE A 316 -15.10 5.16 0.90
CA ILE A 316 -15.66 4.18 -0.07
C ILE A 316 -17.12 4.50 -0.39
N LYS A 317 -17.91 4.86 0.64
CA LYS A 317 -19.34 5.15 0.48
C LYS A 317 -19.62 6.61 0.16
N ALA A 318 -18.63 7.51 0.08
CA ALA A 318 -18.87 8.94 -0.10
C ALA A 318 -19.58 9.25 -1.43
N ARG A 319 -20.60 10.11 -1.39
CA ARG A 319 -21.39 10.54 -2.56
C ARG A 319 -21.87 11.99 -2.41
N PRO A 320 -21.88 12.81 -3.46
CA PRO A 320 -22.59 14.10 -3.45
C PRO A 320 -24.09 13.89 -3.25
N VAL A 321 -24.71 14.57 -2.27
CA VAL A 321 -26.14 14.40 -1.94
C VAL A 321 -26.98 15.66 -2.05
N ALA A 322 -26.38 16.85 -1.99
CA ALA A 322 -27.05 18.12 -2.18
C ALA A 322 -26.04 19.21 -2.57
N GLY A 323 -26.50 20.27 -3.23
CA GLY A 323 -25.66 21.38 -3.69
C GLY A 323 -25.09 21.16 -5.09
N ASP A 324 -23.90 21.68 -5.33
CA ASP A 324 -23.18 21.52 -6.59
C ASP A 324 -22.53 20.14 -6.65
N LEU A 325 -23.19 19.21 -7.35
CA LEU A 325 -22.73 17.82 -7.40
C LEU A 325 -21.39 17.66 -8.13
N GLU A 326 -21.05 18.56 -9.06
CA GLU A 326 -19.78 18.49 -9.81
C GLU A 326 -18.58 18.77 -8.89
N VAL A 327 -18.71 19.73 -7.96
CA VAL A 327 -17.68 19.98 -6.91
C VAL A 327 -17.44 18.73 -6.07
N GLY A 328 -18.51 17.99 -5.76
CA GLY A 328 -18.39 16.73 -5.03
C GLY A 328 -17.73 15.61 -5.84
N GLU A 329 -18.06 15.50 -7.13
CA GLU A 329 -17.39 14.54 -8.03
C GLU A 329 -15.93 14.90 -8.26
N GLU A 330 -15.58 16.19 -8.28
CA GLU A 330 -14.19 16.66 -8.31
C GLU A 330 -13.43 16.20 -7.06
N PHE A 331 -13.97 16.42 -5.87
CA PHE A 331 -13.39 15.90 -4.63
C PHE A 331 -13.17 14.39 -4.68
N LEU A 332 -14.16 13.63 -5.16
CA LEU A 332 -14.05 12.17 -5.27
C LEU A 332 -12.95 11.75 -6.26
N ARG A 333 -12.80 12.45 -7.39
CA ARG A 333 -11.70 12.22 -8.34
C ARG A 333 -10.35 12.43 -7.66
N THR A 334 -10.21 13.50 -6.90
CA THR A 334 -8.97 13.86 -6.18
C THR A 334 -8.61 12.88 -5.07
N VAL A 335 -9.59 12.44 -4.27
CA VAL A 335 -9.34 11.53 -3.14
C VAL A 335 -9.32 10.04 -3.53
N THR A 336 -9.71 9.69 -4.76
CA THR A 336 -9.72 8.30 -5.25
C THR A 336 -8.36 7.58 -5.11
N PRO A 337 -7.21 8.18 -5.45
CA PRO A 337 -5.89 7.57 -5.23
C PRO A 337 -5.59 7.35 -3.74
N PHE A 338 -6.09 8.24 -2.87
CA PHE A 338 -6.04 8.05 -1.43
C PHE A 338 -6.93 6.88 -1.00
N VAL A 339 -8.13 6.67 -1.53
CA VAL A 339 -8.97 5.52 -1.10
C VAL A 339 -8.46 4.19 -1.66
N TYR A 340 -8.17 4.15 -2.97
CA TYR A 340 -7.88 2.93 -3.74
C TYR A 340 -6.43 2.90 -4.23
N ARG A 341 -5.49 2.49 -3.37
CA ARG A 341 -4.05 2.41 -3.71
C ARG A 341 -3.80 1.38 -4.82
N LYS A 342 -3.09 1.79 -5.89
CA LYS A 342 -2.71 0.88 -6.99
C LYS A 342 -1.73 -0.22 -6.55
N TYR A 343 -0.82 0.15 -5.64
CA TYR A 343 0.15 -0.74 -5.02
C TYR A 343 -0.14 -0.78 -3.53
N LEU A 344 -0.41 -1.97 -3.02
CA LEU A 344 -0.53 -2.21 -1.58
C LEU A 344 0.76 -2.85 -1.14
N ASP A 345 1.44 -2.17 -0.23
CA ASP A 345 2.51 -2.76 0.56
C ASP A 345 1.89 -3.62 1.69
N PHE A 346 2.70 -4.44 2.36
CA PHE A 346 2.21 -5.25 3.48
C PHE A 346 1.63 -4.38 4.60
N THR A 347 2.10 -3.14 4.70
CA THR A 347 1.70 -2.15 5.71
C THR A 347 0.24 -1.76 5.56
N SER A 348 -0.23 -1.63 4.33
CA SER A 348 -1.63 -1.40 4.01
C SER A 348 -2.52 -2.59 4.39
N ILE A 349 -2.02 -3.82 4.23
CA ILE A 349 -2.75 -5.04 4.60
C ILE A 349 -2.82 -5.18 6.13
N GLU A 350 -1.72 -4.89 6.84
CA GLU A 350 -1.68 -4.85 8.31
C GLU A 350 -2.66 -3.82 8.87
N GLU A 351 -2.72 -2.61 8.30
CA GLU A 351 -3.68 -1.58 8.75
C GLU A 351 -5.13 -2.07 8.62
N ILE A 352 -5.46 -2.82 7.56
CA ILE A 352 -6.79 -3.44 7.40
C ILE A 352 -6.97 -4.57 8.42
N GLN A 353 -5.95 -5.37 8.72
CA GLN A 353 -6.00 -6.39 9.78
C GLN A 353 -6.21 -5.76 11.17
N GLU A 354 -5.54 -4.64 11.50
CA GLU A 354 -5.77 -3.90 12.75
C GLU A 354 -7.23 -3.41 12.86
N MET A 355 -7.82 -2.96 11.75
CA MET A 355 -9.24 -2.60 11.72
C MET A 355 -10.14 -3.82 12.00
N LYS A 356 -9.81 -4.99 11.44
CA LYS A 356 -10.50 -6.26 11.72
C LYS A 356 -10.45 -6.61 13.21
N GLU A 357 -9.28 -6.49 13.83
CA GLU A 357 -9.10 -6.77 15.26
C GLU A 357 -9.92 -5.83 16.15
N ARG A 358 -9.98 -4.53 15.81
CA ARG A 358 -10.83 -3.56 16.52
C ARG A 358 -12.31 -3.93 16.43
N ILE A 359 -12.76 -4.41 15.27
CA ILE A 359 -14.14 -4.88 15.07
C ILE A 359 -14.41 -6.14 15.91
N ASN A 360 -13.50 -7.11 15.90
CA ASN A 360 -13.60 -8.32 16.73
C ASN A 360 -13.69 -7.97 18.22
N LEU A 361 -12.86 -7.03 18.69
CA LEU A 361 -12.89 -6.58 20.07
C LEU A 361 -14.22 -5.92 20.42
N ALA A 362 -14.74 -5.06 19.55
CA ALA A 362 -16.05 -4.45 19.72
C ALA A 362 -17.18 -5.50 19.80
N ALA A 363 -17.13 -6.51 18.92
CA ALA A 363 -18.10 -7.60 18.89
C ALA A 363 -18.07 -8.47 20.16
N SER A 364 -16.87 -8.77 20.68
CA SER A 364 -16.71 -9.51 21.93
C SER A 364 -17.28 -8.77 23.14
N ARG A 365 -17.25 -7.43 23.14
CA ARG A 365 -17.83 -6.60 24.21
C ARG A 365 -19.36 -6.56 24.11
N ALA A 366 -19.89 -6.50 22.90
CA ALA A 366 -21.33 -6.55 22.64
C ALA A 366 -21.97 -7.90 23.05
N HIS A 367 -21.19 -9.00 23.06
CA HIS A 367 -21.65 -10.32 23.53
C HIS A 367 -22.02 -10.41 25.02
N ARG A 368 -21.76 -9.39 25.84
CA ARG A 368 -22.13 -9.40 27.26
C ARG A 368 -23.58 -8.92 27.45
N GLY A 369 -24.53 -9.84 27.22
CA GLY A 369 -25.91 -9.74 27.71
C GLY A 369 -27.00 -9.32 26.72
N ASP A 370 -26.66 -8.67 25.60
CA ASP A 370 -27.63 -8.18 24.61
C ASP A 370 -27.32 -8.69 23.19
N ARG A 371 -28.36 -9.15 22.46
CA ARG A 371 -28.22 -9.61 21.06
C ARG A 371 -28.22 -8.41 20.11
N ASP A 372 -27.05 -7.89 19.82
CA ASP A 372 -26.83 -6.74 18.93
C ASP A 372 -26.65 -7.17 17.46
N LEU A 373 -27.54 -6.71 16.58
CA LEU A 373 -27.57 -7.08 15.15
C LEU A 373 -26.44 -6.44 14.32
N LYS A 374 -25.86 -5.33 14.81
CA LYS A 374 -24.86 -4.55 14.07
C LYS A 374 -23.45 -4.77 14.59
N LEU A 375 -23.27 -4.70 15.90
CA LEU A 375 -21.98 -4.83 16.57
C LEU A 375 -21.70 -6.25 17.02
N GLY A 376 -22.71 -7.10 17.19
CA GLY A 376 -22.51 -8.50 17.57
C GLY A 376 -21.72 -9.30 16.53
N ALA A 377 -21.10 -10.40 16.96
CA ALA A 377 -20.37 -11.30 16.08
C ALA A 377 -21.31 -11.89 15.01
N GLY A 378 -20.90 -11.85 13.75
CA GLY A 378 -21.74 -12.19 12.60
C GLY A 378 -22.75 -11.12 12.20
N GLY A 379 -22.69 -9.93 12.80
CA GLY A 379 -23.60 -8.83 12.55
C GLY A 379 -23.29 -8.02 11.27
N ILE A 380 -24.10 -6.99 11.04
CA ILE A 380 -24.04 -6.14 9.83
C ILE A 380 -22.63 -5.54 9.62
N ARG A 381 -21.96 -5.11 10.69
CA ARG A 381 -20.64 -4.46 10.61
C ARG A 381 -19.55 -5.41 10.08
N GLU A 382 -19.62 -6.71 10.38
CA GLU A 382 -18.68 -7.69 9.84
C GLU A 382 -18.87 -7.86 8.32
N ILE A 383 -20.11 -7.86 7.83
CA ILE A 383 -20.41 -7.92 6.39
C ILE A 383 -19.89 -6.65 5.69
N GLU A 384 -20.20 -5.47 6.22
CA GLU A 384 -19.72 -4.20 5.68
C GLU A 384 -18.19 -4.16 5.64
N PHE A 385 -17.52 -4.57 6.72
CA PHE A 385 -16.07 -4.61 6.76
C PHE A 385 -15.48 -5.65 5.82
N PHE A 386 -16.09 -6.83 5.70
CA PHE A 386 -15.64 -7.85 4.75
C PHE A 386 -15.59 -7.27 3.33
N VAL A 387 -16.64 -6.57 2.93
CA VAL A 387 -16.71 -5.89 1.64
C VAL A 387 -15.67 -4.77 1.55
N HIS A 388 -15.63 -3.84 2.52
CA HIS A 388 -14.68 -2.72 2.50
C HIS A 388 -13.23 -3.18 2.46
N ALA A 389 -12.86 -4.22 3.22
CA ALA A 389 -11.52 -4.80 3.22
C ALA A 389 -11.13 -5.24 1.81
N HIS A 390 -11.99 -5.99 1.11
CA HIS A 390 -11.72 -6.40 -0.26
C HIS A 390 -11.68 -5.22 -1.24
N GLN A 391 -12.52 -4.20 -1.06
CA GLN A 391 -12.49 -3.01 -1.90
C GLN A 391 -11.19 -2.20 -1.71
N LEU A 392 -10.68 -2.09 -0.48
CA LEU A 392 -9.38 -1.47 -0.22
C LEU A 392 -8.23 -2.30 -0.81
N ILE A 393 -8.33 -3.63 -0.78
CA ILE A 393 -7.28 -4.54 -1.29
C ILE A 393 -7.26 -4.58 -2.83
N TYR A 394 -8.43 -4.67 -3.46
CA TYR A 394 -8.52 -4.96 -4.89
C TYR A 394 -8.99 -3.77 -5.73
N GLY A 395 -9.65 -2.77 -5.12
CA GLY A 395 -10.25 -1.64 -5.82
C GLY A 395 -9.23 -0.71 -6.50
N GLY A 396 -7.97 -0.71 -6.04
CA GLY A 396 -6.89 0.03 -6.70
C GLY A 396 -6.62 -0.44 -8.13
N LYS A 397 -6.60 -1.75 -8.34
CA LYS A 397 -6.37 -2.40 -9.64
C LYS A 397 -7.68 -2.66 -10.40
N ASN A 398 -8.79 -2.79 -9.69
CA ASN A 398 -10.08 -3.13 -10.26
C ASN A 398 -11.14 -2.05 -9.99
N LYS A 399 -11.41 -1.21 -11.00
CA LYS A 399 -12.41 -0.13 -10.89
C LYS A 399 -13.84 -0.65 -10.69
N ALA A 400 -14.17 -1.85 -11.16
CA ALA A 400 -15.51 -2.44 -11.00
C ALA A 400 -15.87 -2.70 -9.53
N LEU A 401 -14.87 -2.76 -8.65
CA LEU A 401 -15.08 -2.94 -7.20
C LEU A 401 -15.34 -1.62 -6.47
N ARG A 402 -15.24 -0.46 -7.11
CA ARG A 402 -15.38 0.87 -6.47
C ARG A 402 -16.84 1.32 -6.33
N VAL A 403 -17.76 0.37 -6.32
CA VAL A 403 -19.19 0.59 -6.09
C VAL A 403 -19.45 0.88 -4.60
N ARG A 404 -20.52 1.61 -4.28
CA ARG A 404 -20.75 2.13 -2.92
C ARG A 404 -21.62 1.20 -2.07
N GLY A 405 -22.59 0.52 -2.69
CA GLY A 405 -23.52 -0.37 -2.01
C GLY A 405 -22.85 -1.70 -1.62
N THR A 406 -23.11 -2.20 -0.43
CA THR A 406 -22.60 -3.46 0.12
C THR A 406 -23.06 -4.66 -0.72
N LEU A 407 -24.35 -4.72 -1.10
CA LEU A 407 -24.86 -5.80 -1.96
C LEU A 407 -24.29 -5.75 -3.38
N GLU A 408 -24.16 -4.55 -3.94
CA GLU A 408 -23.55 -4.33 -5.27
C GLU A 408 -22.08 -4.74 -5.26
N ALA A 409 -21.34 -4.37 -4.22
CA ALA A 409 -19.94 -4.74 -4.03
C ALA A 409 -19.76 -6.25 -3.84
N LEU A 410 -20.63 -6.94 -3.09
CA LEU A 410 -20.61 -8.41 -3.01
C LEU A 410 -20.81 -9.06 -4.38
N SER A 411 -21.73 -8.54 -5.19
CA SER A 411 -21.93 -9.01 -6.55
C SER A 411 -20.68 -8.78 -7.42
N ALA A 412 -20.09 -7.59 -7.34
CA ALA A 412 -18.87 -7.25 -8.07
C ALA A 412 -17.68 -8.15 -7.65
N LEU A 413 -17.50 -8.40 -6.36
CA LEU A 413 -16.45 -9.29 -5.83
C LEU A 413 -16.58 -10.72 -6.37
N ALA A 414 -17.81 -11.24 -6.46
CA ALA A 414 -18.07 -12.56 -7.02
C ALA A 414 -17.85 -12.62 -8.54
N GLN A 415 -18.29 -11.60 -9.27
CA GLN A 415 -18.07 -11.51 -10.73
C GLN A 415 -16.58 -11.47 -11.09
N GLN A 416 -15.73 -10.94 -10.20
CA GLN A 416 -14.28 -10.85 -10.37
C GLN A 416 -13.54 -12.10 -9.83
N GLY A 417 -14.25 -13.11 -9.34
CA GLY A 417 -13.66 -14.34 -8.80
C GLY A 417 -12.94 -14.19 -7.47
N ILE A 418 -13.11 -13.06 -6.77
CA ILE A 418 -12.46 -12.77 -5.49
C ILE A 418 -13.19 -13.47 -4.34
N VAL A 419 -14.53 -13.54 -4.43
CA VAL A 419 -15.40 -14.19 -3.45
C VAL A 419 -16.20 -15.29 -4.13
N PRO A 420 -16.26 -16.52 -3.59
CA PRO A 420 -17.08 -17.59 -4.15
C PRO A 420 -18.57 -17.21 -4.25
N ALA A 421 -19.28 -17.71 -5.26
CA ALA A 421 -20.70 -17.43 -5.46
C ALA A 421 -21.57 -17.84 -4.26
N GLU A 422 -21.19 -18.92 -3.56
CA GLU A 422 -21.84 -19.39 -2.34
C GLU A 422 -21.69 -18.39 -1.19
N GLU A 423 -20.47 -17.89 -0.95
CA GLU A 423 -20.21 -16.88 0.08
C GLU A 423 -20.92 -15.57 -0.23
N ARG A 424 -20.93 -15.14 -1.51
CA ARG A 424 -21.70 -13.98 -1.96
C ARG A 424 -23.18 -14.14 -1.63
N THR A 425 -23.76 -15.31 -1.89
CA THR A 425 -25.18 -15.57 -1.64
C THR A 425 -25.47 -15.55 -0.15
N ALA A 426 -24.68 -16.27 0.66
CA ALA A 426 -24.84 -16.32 2.11
C ALA A 426 -24.72 -14.95 2.78
N LEU A 427 -23.73 -14.13 2.39
CA LEU A 427 -23.55 -12.77 2.91
C LEU A 427 -24.66 -11.82 2.47
N SER A 428 -25.14 -11.96 1.22
CA SER A 428 -26.22 -11.11 0.70
C SER A 428 -27.55 -11.39 1.42
N GLU A 429 -27.90 -12.66 1.59
CA GLU A 429 -29.09 -13.07 2.34
C GLU A 429 -29.00 -12.63 3.81
N ALA A 430 -27.85 -12.81 4.45
CA ALA A 430 -27.63 -12.36 5.82
C ALA A 430 -27.75 -10.84 5.94
N TYR A 431 -27.18 -10.08 5.02
CA TYR A 431 -27.29 -8.62 5.01
C TYR A 431 -28.75 -8.18 4.88
N VAL A 432 -29.50 -8.76 3.92
CA VAL A 432 -30.92 -8.44 3.73
C VAL A 432 -31.72 -8.76 4.99
N PHE A 433 -31.56 -9.97 5.55
CA PHE A 433 -32.27 -10.39 6.75
C PHE A 433 -31.99 -9.48 7.96
N LEU A 434 -30.71 -9.25 8.28
CA LEU A 434 -30.29 -8.45 9.44
C LEU A 434 -30.78 -7.00 9.32
N ARG A 435 -30.75 -6.44 8.11
CA ARG A 435 -31.18 -5.07 7.83
C ARG A 435 -32.69 -4.91 7.87
N SER A 436 -33.43 -5.85 7.30
CA SER A 436 -34.88 -5.88 7.43
C SER A 436 -35.29 -6.01 8.91
N LEU A 437 -34.64 -6.87 9.68
CA LEU A 437 -34.91 -7.00 11.12
C LEU A 437 -34.57 -5.71 11.89
N GLU A 438 -33.44 -5.07 11.58
CA GLU A 438 -33.07 -3.75 12.11
C GLU A 438 -34.16 -2.71 11.79
N HIS A 439 -34.70 -2.69 10.58
CA HIS A 439 -35.82 -1.80 10.19
C HIS A 439 -37.07 -2.09 11.01
N ARG A 440 -37.46 -3.35 11.20
CA ARG A 440 -38.64 -3.74 12.02
C ARG A 440 -38.53 -3.26 13.46
N ILE A 441 -37.33 -3.31 14.02
CA ILE A 441 -37.05 -2.81 15.38
C ILE A 441 -37.18 -1.28 15.43
N GLN A 442 -36.59 -0.58 14.46
CA GLN A 442 -36.57 0.89 14.43
C GLN A 442 -37.95 1.50 14.18
N VAL A 443 -38.71 0.94 13.23
CA VAL A 443 -40.03 1.46 12.81
C VAL A 443 -41.08 1.34 13.91
N HIS A 444 -40.94 0.39 14.83
CA HIS A 444 -41.96 0.17 15.87
C HIS A 444 -42.21 1.40 16.75
N GLN A 445 -41.13 2.09 17.18
CA GLN A 445 -41.17 3.21 18.12
C GLN A 445 -40.27 4.40 17.72
N GLU A 446 -39.78 4.45 16.48
CA GLU A 446 -38.78 5.43 16.01
C GLU A 446 -37.53 5.50 16.90
N ARG A 447 -37.02 4.34 17.34
CA ARG A 447 -35.83 4.25 18.21
C ARG A 447 -34.61 3.83 17.43
N GLN A 448 -33.49 4.51 17.66
CA GLN A 448 -32.17 4.12 17.16
C GLN A 448 -31.61 2.97 18.02
N THR A 449 -32.22 1.79 17.91
CA THR A 449 -31.75 0.58 18.57
C THR A 449 -31.49 -0.51 17.53
N HIS A 450 -30.51 -1.33 17.85
CA HIS A 450 -29.97 -2.44 17.07
C HIS A 450 -29.93 -3.71 17.93
N VAL A 451 -30.44 -3.62 19.17
CA VAL A 451 -30.52 -4.71 20.14
C VAL A 451 -31.89 -5.37 20.02
N LEU A 452 -31.89 -6.69 19.94
CA LEU A 452 -33.11 -7.49 19.92
C LEU A 452 -33.83 -7.40 21.29
N PRO A 453 -35.16 -7.26 21.32
CA PRO A 453 -35.90 -7.28 22.59
C PRO A 453 -35.84 -8.65 23.27
N HIS A 454 -35.95 -8.65 24.60
CA HIS A 454 -35.92 -9.87 25.43
C HIS A 454 -37.31 -10.49 25.66
N ARG A 455 -38.39 -9.70 25.55
CA ARG A 455 -39.75 -10.18 25.80
C ARG A 455 -40.23 -11.07 24.66
N GLU A 456 -40.81 -12.21 25.00
CA GLU A 456 -41.29 -13.19 24.01
C GLU A 456 -42.36 -12.61 23.09
N GLU A 457 -43.28 -11.80 23.62
CA GLU A 457 -44.30 -11.09 22.83
C GLU A 457 -43.69 -10.21 21.74
N ASP A 458 -42.63 -9.45 22.07
CA ASP A 458 -41.93 -8.59 21.13
C ASP A 458 -41.20 -9.41 20.05
N LEU A 459 -40.64 -10.55 20.41
CA LEU A 459 -40.01 -11.48 19.46
C LEU A 459 -41.04 -12.12 18.53
N ARG A 460 -42.22 -12.51 19.03
CA ARG A 460 -43.32 -13.04 18.20
C ARG A 460 -43.82 -11.97 17.21
N ARG A 461 -43.94 -10.72 17.66
CA ARG A 461 -44.29 -9.59 16.79
C ARG A 461 -43.24 -9.35 15.70
N LEU A 462 -41.95 -9.33 16.06
CA LEU A 462 -40.86 -9.19 15.08
C LEU A 462 -40.81 -10.38 14.11
N ALA A 463 -41.09 -11.60 14.58
CA ALA A 463 -41.18 -12.76 13.71
C ALA A 463 -42.29 -12.57 12.66
N ARG A 464 -43.48 -12.14 13.07
CA ARG A 464 -44.60 -11.88 12.15
C ARG A 464 -44.29 -10.75 11.15
N THR A 465 -43.63 -9.66 11.56
CA THR A 465 -43.20 -8.59 10.62
C THR A 465 -42.11 -9.05 9.64
N MET A 466 -41.42 -10.15 9.94
CA MET A 466 -40.47 -10.82 9.06
C MET A 466 -41.09 -11.99 8.27
N GLY A 467 -42.40 -12.23 8.42
CA GLY A 467 -43.10 -13.34 7.76
C GLY A 467 -42.82 -14.73 8.35
N LEU A 468 -42.34 -14.78 9.60
CA LEU A 468 -41.99 -16.00 10.33
C LEU A 468 -43.09 -16.40 11.33
N SER A 469 -43.15 -17.70 11.65
CA SER A 469 -44.22 -18.30 12.46
C SER A 469 -44.17 -17.95 13.96
N GLY A 470 -43.02 -17.53 14.49
CA GLY A 470 -42.88 -17.21 15.91
C GLY A 470 -41.46 -16.81 16.32
N GLY A 471 -41.30 -16.41 17.58
CA GLY A 471 -40.03 -15.90 18.12
C GLY A 471 -38.88 -16.91 18.00
N GLU A 472 -39.12 -18.20 18.25
CA GLU A 472 -38.08 -19.24 18.09
C GLU A 472 -37.59 -19.36 16.64
N ALA A 473 -38.50 -19.31 15.66
CA ALA A 473 -38.13 -19.33 14.25
C ALA A 473 -37.27 -18.12 13.87
N LEU A 474 -37.60 -16.93 14.39
CA LEU A 474 -36.80 -15.72 14.21
C LEU A 474 -35.38 -15.88 14.80
N LEU A 475 -35.25 -16.41 16.01
CA LEU A 475 -33.95 -16.62 16.64
C LEU A 475 -33.12 -17.66 15.90
N SER A 476 -33.73 -18.76 15.47
CA SER A 476 -33.05 -19.80 14.68
C SER A 476 -32.52 -19.25 13.36
N GLU A 477 -33.29 -18.41 12.67
CA GLU A 477 -32.89 -17.81 11.40
C GLU A 477 -31.77 -16.77 11.60
N LEU A 478 -31.85 -15.99 12.68
CA LEU A 478 -30.80 -15.08 13.09
C LEU A 478 -29.48 -15.83 13.39
N ASP A 479 -29.55 -16.93 14.13
CA ASP A 479 -28.37 -17.75 14.46
C ASP A 479 -27.76 -18.38 13.21
N ARG A 480 -28.59 -18.82 12.25
CA ARG A 480 -28.15 -19.32 10.95
C ARG A 480 -27.37 -18.26 10.16
N HIS A 481 -27.94 -17.07 9.99
CA HIS A 481 -27.29 -15.99 9.25
C HIS A 481 -26.01 -15.50 9.92
N THR A 482 -26.04 -15.22 11.23
CA THR A 482 -24.86 -14.75 11.98
C THR A 482 -23.78 -15.83 12.08
N GLY A 483 -24.14 -17.12 12.12
CA GLY A 483 -23.21 -18.25 12.02
C GLY A 483 -22.47 -18.28 10.69
N ASN A 484 -23.20 -18.13 9.58
CA ASN A 484 -22.62 -18.06 8.24
C ASN A 484 -21.66 -16.88 8.08
N VAL A 485 -22.06 -15.68 8.53
CA VAL A 485 -21.20 -14.49 8.49
C VAL A 485 -19.92 -14.72 9.29
N ARG A 486 -20.00 -15.22 10.53
CA ARG A 486 -18.82 -15.53 11.36
C ARG A 486 -17.86 -16.50 10.68
N ALA A 487 -18.39 -17.55 10.07
CA ALA A 487 -17.58 -18.56 9.39
C ALA A 487 -16.81 -17.96 8.21
N ILE A 488 -17.47 -17.14 7.39
CA ILE A 488 -16.87 -16.48 6.22
C ILE A 488 -15.88 -15.38 6.66
N TYR A 489 -16.31 -14.50 7.56
CA TYR A 489 -15.49 -13.41 8.12
C TYR A 489 -14.24 -13.93 8.84
N GLY A 490 -14.35 -15.06 9.54
CA GLY A 490 -13.24 -15.70 10.23
C GLY A 490 -12.10 -16.13 9.30
N ARG A 491 -12.41 -16.46 8.04
CA ARG A 491 -11.43 -16.84 7.00
C ARG A 491 -10.76 -15.64 6.33
N LEU A 492 -11.29 -14.43 6.48
CA LEU A 492 -10.69 -13.20 5.95
C LEU A 492 -9.24 -13.06 6.45
N PHE A 493 -8.28 -13.00 5.52
CA PHE A 493 -6.81 -12.98 5.74
C PHE A 493 -6.12 -14.29 6.15
N ARG A 494 -6.81 -15.43 6.27
CA ARG A 494 -6.14 -16.70 6.64
C ARG A 494 -5.26 -17.31 5.52
N GLY A 495 -5.45 -16.90 4.27
CA GLY A 495 -4.67 -17.39 3.11
C GLY A 495 -3.50 -16.51 2.67
N THR A 496 -3.23 -15.39 3.35
CA THR A 496 -2.08 -14.49 3.03
C THR A 496 -0.89 -14.69 3.96
N ALA A 497 -0.97 -15.68 4.87
CA ALA A 497 0.04 -15.98 5.89
C ALA A 497 0.80 -17.29 5.60
N GLU A 498 0.68 -17.84 4.39
CA GLU A 498 1.54 -18.93 3.92
C GLU A 498 2.86 -18.34 3.38
N ASP A 499 3.69 -17.86 4.31
CA ASP A 499 5.16 -17.76 4.22
C ASP A 499 5.70 -17.08 5.49
N VAL A 500 5.30 -17.57 6.67
CA VAL A 500 6.08 -17.31 7.90
C VAL A 500 7.23 -18.33 7.93
N PRO A 501 8.50 -17.93 7.72
CA PRO A 501 9.62 -18.86 7.76
C PRO A 501 9.80 -19.37 9.18
N SER A 502 9.97 -20.69 9.35
CA SER A 502 10.49 -21.42 10.52
C SER A 502 10.18 -20.83 11.90
N ALA A 503 9.41 -21.54 12.73
CA ALA A 503 9.19 -21.19 14.13
C ALA A 503 10.48 -20.67 14.81
N ILE A 504 10.45 -19.42 15.25
CA ILE A 504 11.58 -18.75 15.92
C ILE A 504 11.89 -19.57 17.18
N PRO A 505 13.14 -20.07 17.36
CA PRO A 505 13.49 -20.86 18.53
C PRO A 505 13.20 -20.09 19.83
N HIS A 506 12.64 -20.78 20.83
CA HIS A 506 12.27 -20.15 22.10
C HIS A 506 13.46 -19.48 22.79
N GLU A 507 14.65 -20.08 22.67
CA GLU A 507 15.92 -19.53 23.18
C GLU A 507 16.28 -18.18 22.54
N VAL A 508 16.02 -18.02 21.24
CA VAL A 508 16.22 -16.75 20.52
C VAL A 508 15.15 -15.74 20.91
N GLN A 509 13.89 -16.17 21.02
CA GLN A 509 12.78 -15.28 21.40
C GLN A 509 13.01 -14.67 22.81
N ALA A 510 13.60 -15.44 23.72
CA ALA A 510 13.88 -15.00 25.08
C ALA A 510 14.87 -13.82 25.15
N LEU A 511 15.75 -13.67 24.15
CA LEU A 511 16.71 -12.56 24.08
C LEU A 511 16.05 -11.20 23.77
N PHE A 512 14.79 -11.19 23.34
CA PHE A 512 14.04 -9.98 22.97
C PHE A 512 13.07 -9.51 24.06
N TYR A 513 13.09 -10.10 25.26
CA TYR A 513 12.32 -9.58 26.40
C TYR A 513 12.89 -8.23 26.87
N PRO A 514 12.04 -7.19 27.07
CA PRO A 514 12.49 -5.85 27.46
C PRO A 514 13.23 -5.80 28.80
N GLU A 515 12.87 -6.68 29.75
CA GLU A 515 13.42 -6.69 31.11
C GLU A 515 14.70 -7.53 31.25
N LEU A 516 15.24 -8.09 30.15
CA LEU A 516 16.41 -8.97 30.21
C LEU A 516 17.70 -8.16 30.50
N GLU A 517 18.36 -8.48 31.60
CA GLU A 517 19.64 -7.87 32.01
C GLU A 517 20.80 -8.27 31.07
N GLU A 518 21.77 -7.37 30.89
CA GLU A 518 22.90 -7.56 29.95
C GLU A 518 23.75 -8.81 30.30
N ALA A 519 23.99 -9.07 31.58
CA ALA A 519 24.72 -10.26 32.03
C ALA A 519 23.97 -11.57 31.71
N GLU A 520 22.63 -11.56 31.82
CA GLU A 520 21.81 -12.72 31.46
C GLU A 520 21.77 -12.92 29.93
N ALA A 521 21.67 -11.82 29.17
CA ALA A 521 21.75 -11.86 27.71
C ALA A 521 23.09 -12.42 27.22
N ALA A 522 24.21 -12.00 27.82
CA ALA A 522 25.55 -12.48 27.50
C ALA A 522 25.68 -14.01 27.73
N SER A 523 25.22 -14.51 28.88
CA SER A 523 25.24 -15.96 29.17
C SER A 523 24.39 -16.77 28.18
N ARG A 524 23.24 -16.25 27.77
CA ARG A 524 22.38 -16.88 26.75
C ARG A 524 23.03 -16.86 25.36
N LEU A 525 23.73 -15.79 25.00
CA LEU A 525 24.46 -15.69 23.72
C LEU A 525 25.68 -16.62 23.69
N GLU A 526 26.40 -16.78 24.81
CA GLU A 526 27.47 -17.78 24.94
C GLU A 526 26.95 -19.19 24.65
N ALA A 527 25.78 -19.55 25.22
CA ALA A 527 25.12 -20.83 24.96
C ALA A 527 24.69 -21.02 23.50
N LEU A 528 24.49 -19.92 22.75
CA LEU A 528 24.16 -19.93 21.32
C LEU A 528 25.41 -19.90 20.41
N GLY A 529 26.62 -19.96 20.98
CA GLY A 529 27.87 -20.09 20.23
C GLY A 529 28.63 -18.79 19.93
N PHE A 530 28.28 -17.68 20.59
CA PHE A 530 29.07 -16.44 20.49
C PHE A 530 30.38 -16.55 21.31
N SER A 531 31.49 -16.14 20.71
CA SER A 531 32.82 -16.16 21.33
C SER A 531 33.09 -14.91 22.17
N GLU A 532 32.42 -13.79 21.88
CA GLU A 532 32.50 -12.53 22.63
C GLU A 532 31.12 -12.13 23.20
N PRO A 533 30.56 -12.89 24.17
CA PRO A 533 29.17 -12.77 24.60
C PRO A 533 28.80 -11.39 25.15
N GLU A 534 29.73 -10.71 25.83
CA GLU A 534 29.54 -9.36 26.36
C GLU A 534 29.41 -8.32 25.25
N ALA A 535 30.23 -8.42 24.19
CA ALA A 535 30.12 -7.55 23.02
C ALA A 535 28.84 -7.86 22.22
N ALA A 536 28.50 -9.14 22.09
CA ALA A 536 27.27 -9.58 21.45
C ALA A 536 26.02 -9.05 22.18
N ALA A 537 26.00 -9.08 23.52
CA ALA A 537 24.90 -8.54 24.33
C ALA A 537 24.70 -7.04 24.10
N ARG A 538 25.79 -6.26 24.00
CA ARG A 538 25.69 -4.84 23.65
C ARG A 538 25.13 -4.61 22.25
N ASN A 539 25.58 -5.38 21.27
CA ASN A 539 25.10 -5.26 19.89
C ASN A 539 23.63 -5.70 19.74
N LEU A 540 23.18 -6.67 20.54
CA LEU A 540 21.80 -7.15 20.58
C LEU A 540 20.81 -6.04 20.95
N VAL A 541 21.21 -5.08 21.79
CA VAL A 541 20.34 -3.95 22.18
C VAL A 541 19.89 -3.17 20.95
N SER A 542 20.77 -2.88 20.00
CA SER A 542 20.40 -2.20 18.76
C SER A 542 19.39 -2.98 17.92
N LEU A 543 19.44 -4.31 17.96
CA LEU A 543 18.50 -5.20 17.27
C LEU A 543 17.16 -5.34 18.00
N ARG A 544 17.15 -5.15 19.34
CA ARG A 544 15.96 -5.22 20.20
C ARG A 544 15.20 -3.89 20.27
N GLU A 545 15.92 -2.79 20.44
CA GLU A 545 15.37 -1.47 20.80
C GLU A 545 15.59 -0.41 19.72
N GLY A 546 16.56 -0.65 18.84
CA GLY A 546 17.01 0.30 17.82
C GLY A 546 18.34 0.95 18.16
N PRO A 547 18.98 1.62 17.19
CA PRO A 547 20.28 2.24 17.39
C PRO A 547 20.24 3.31 18.49
N PRO A 548 21.30 3.42 19.31
CA PRO A 548 21.36 4.44 20.37
C PRO A 548 21.26 5.85 19.78
N PHE A 549 20.61 6.75 20.52
CA PHE A 549 20.39 8.17 20.15
C PHE A 549 19.52 8.40 18.89
N VAL A 550 18.95 7.36 18.28
CA VAL A 550 18.04 7.45 17.14
C VAL A 550 16.58 7.29 17.60
N ARG A 551 15.74 8.30 17.36
CA ARG A 551 14.29 8.18 17.63
C ARG A 551 13.59 7.47 16.49
N LEU A 552 13.39 6.17 16.64
CA LEU A 552 12.57 5.40 15.72
C LEU A 552 11.10 5.82 15.78
N SER A 553 10.43 5.84 14.63
CA SER A 553 8.97 5.96 14.57
C SER A 553 8.31 4.75 15.24
N ALA A 554 7.05 4.87 15.66
CA ALA A 554 6.31 3.72 16.20
C ALA A 554 6.25 2.56 15.18
N ARG A 555 6.19 2.89 13.89
CA ARG A 555 6.21 1.94 12.77
C ARG A 555 7.57 1.23 12.63
N ALA A 556 8.68 1.96 12.65
CA ALA A 556 10.03 1.35 12.58
C ALA A 556 10.31 0.44 13.78
N ARG A 557 9.90 0.82 15.00
CA ARG A 557 10.04 -0.05 16.19
C ARG A 557 9.26 -1.36 16.03
N ARG A 558 8.05 -1.32 15.47
CA ARG A 558 7.25 -2.54 15.22
C ARG A 558 7.92 -3.47 14.21
N TYR A 559 8.46 -2.94 13.11
CA TYR A 559 9.23 -3.78 12.17
C TYR A 559 10.45 -4.36 12.84
N LEU A 560 11.23 -3.55 13.56
CA LEU A 560 12.43 -4.00 14.26
C LEU A 560 12.11 -5.14 15.24
N ALA A 561 11.04 -5.01 16.03
CA ALA A 561 10.60 -6.05 16.96
C ALA A 561 10.22 -7.37 16.27
N LYS A 562 9.70 -7.32 15.03
CA LYS A 562 9.36 -8.52 14.25
C LYS A 562 10.60 -9.12 13.55
N ILE A 563 11.47 -8.30 12.97
CA ILE A 563 12.65 -8.78 12.24
C ILE A 563 13.80 -9.17 13.16
N GLY A 564 13.92 -8.56 14.34
CA GLY A 564 15.04 -8.78 15.26
C GLY A 564 15.28 -10.27 15.56
N PRO A 565 14.25 -11.01 16.03
CA PRO A 565 14.40 -12.45 16.27
C PRO A 565 14.67 -13.25 14.99
N ALA A 566 14.11 -12.84 13.85
CA ALA A 566 14.34 -13.48 12.55
C ALA A 566 15.78 -13.29 12.04
N VAL A 567 16.38 -12.11 12.29
CA VAL A 567 17.78 -11.78 12.02
C VAL A 567 18.68 -12.61 12.93
N LEU A 568 18.44 -12.58 14.24
CA LEU A 568 19.30 -13.29 15.20
C LEU A 568 19.30 -14.81 14.97
N THR A 569 18.16 -15.38 14.59
CA THR A 569 18.05 -16.81 14.21
C THR A 569 18.96 -17.18 13.05
N ARG A 570 19.26 -16.25 12.14
CA ARG A 570 20.17 -16.46 11.02
C ARG A 570 21.62 -16.18 11.41
N VAL A 571 21.86 -15.18 12.26
CA VAL A 571 23.18 -14.78 12.75
C VAL A 571 23.87 -15.96 13.45
N ILE A 572 23.15 -16.68 14.31
CA ILE A 572 23.69 -17.85 15.02
C ILE A 572 24.10 -19.01 14.10
N ARG A 573 23.68 -18.99 12.82
CA ARG A 573 24.02 -20.01 11.82
C ARG A 573 25.14 -19.59 10.88
N THR A 574 25.69 -18.38 11.03
CA THR A 574 26.80 -17.92 10.18
C THR A 574 28.14 -18.50 10.64
N PRO A 575 29.17 -18.52 9.78
CA PRO A 575 30.52 -18.97 10.16
C PRO A 575 31.13 -18.17 11.32
N ASP A 576 30.80 -16.88 11.43
CA ASP A 576 31.24 -15.98 12.49
C ASP A 576 30.05 -15.13 13.02
N PRO A 577 29.30 -15.65 14.02
CA PRO A 577 28.13 -14.97 14.59
C PRO A 577 28.46 -13.63 15.24
N ASP A 578 29.62 -13.51 15.89
CA ASP A 578 30.09 -12.27 16.52
C ASP A 578 30.27 -11.16 15.48
N MET A 579 30.96 -11.46 14.36
CA MET A 579 31.12 -10.53 13.25
C MET A 579 29.77 -10.20 12.59
N ALA A 580 28.90 -11.19 12.40
CA ALA A 580 27.59 -11.00 11.79
C ALA A 580 26.70 -10.05 12.60
N LEU A 581 26.66 -10.22 13.93
CA LEU A 581 25.88 -9.36 14.82
C LEU A 581 26.47 -7.95 14.89
N ALA A 582 27.81 -7.82 14.96
CA ALA A 582 28.47 -6.52 14.94
C ALA A 582 28.22 -5.73 13.65
N HIS A 583 28.24 -6.39 12.49
CA HIS A 583 27.90 -5.74 11.22
C HIS A 583 26.39 -5.43 11.12
N THR A 584 25.52 -6.28 11.66
CA THR A 584 24.07 -6.02 11.75
C THR A 584 23.80 -4.75 12.56
N GLU A 585 24.45 -4.60 13.72
CA GLU A 585 24.37 -3.39 14.55
C GLU A 585 24.79 -2.14 13.75
N ARG A 586 25.97 -2.18 13.12
CA ARG A 586 26.48 -1.06 12.30
C ARG A 586 25.55 -0.73 11.15
N PHE A 587 24.93 -1.73 10.54
CA PHE A 587 23.94 -1.53 9.48
C PHE A 587 22.71 -0.78 10.00
N LEU A 588 22.16 -1.21 11.13
CA LEU A 588 21.03 -0.53 11.77
C LEU A 588 21.40 0.92 12.15
N ALA A 589 22.61 1.14 12.68
CA ALA A 589 23.12 2.47 12.98
C ALA A 589 23.26 3.34 11.72
N ALA A 590 23.79 2.78 10.63
CA ALA A 590 23.91 3.48 9.35
C ALA A 590 22.52 3.85 8.80
N VAL A 591 21.56 2.92 8.82
CA VAL A 591 20.17 3.15 8.37
C VAL A 591 19.43 4.15 9.24
N GLY A 592 19.66 4.15 10.55
CA GLY A 592 19.06 5.10 11.49
C GLY A 592 17.52 5.02 11.50
N ALA A 593 16.84 6.17 11.46
CA ALA A 593 15.36 6.24 11.56
C ALA A 593 14.61 5.97 10.24
N ARG A 594 15.31 5.60 9.16
CA ARG A 594 14.74 5.41 7.82
C ARG A 594 13.85 4.16 7.78
N THR A 595 12.55 4.35 8.02
CA THR A 595 11.56 3.28 8.22
C THR A 595 11.48 2.30 7.03
N MET A 596 11.74 2.77 5.80
CA MET A 596 11.69 1.95 4.60
C MET A 596 12.64 0.75 4.63
N PHE A 597 13.83 0.89 5.23
CA PHE A 597 14.79 -0.22 5.32
C PHE A 597 14.29 -1.35 6.23
N TYR A 598 13.70 -1.00 7.38
CA TYR A 598 13.12 -1.97 8.30
C TYR A 598 11.90 -2.68 7.69
N ALA A 599 11.06 -1.91 6.98
CA ALA A 599 9.93 -2.46 6.23
C ALA A 599 10.42 -3.44 5.16
N MET A 600 11.45 -3.06 4.39
CA MET A 600 12.02 -3.92 3.35
C MET A 600 12.56 -5.25 3.89
N LEU A 601 13.28 -5.23 5.00
CA LEU A 601 13.76 -6.46 5.66
C LEU A 601 12.60 -7.33 6.16
N PHE A 602 11.56 -6.69 6.70
CA PHE A 602 10.36 -7.39 7.16
C PHE A 602 9.61 -8.06 6.01
N GLU A 603 9.45 -7.37 4.88
CA GLU A 603 8.75 -7.86 3.70
C GLU A 603 9.54 -8.93 2.94
N ASN A 604 10.87 -8.94 3.07
CA ASN A 604 11.75 -9.80 2.27
C ASN A 604 12.73 -10.60 3.16
N PRO A 605 12.30 -11.70 3.79
CA PRO A 605 13.17 -12.54 4.62
C PRO A 605 14.42 -13.05 3.90
N LYS A 606 14.35 -13.25 2.58
CA LYS A 606 15.51 -13.63 1.74
C LYS A 606 16.62 -12.57 1.74
N VAL A 607 16.29 -11.30 1.88
CA VAL A 607 17.27 -10.22 2.03
C VAL A 607 17.97 -10.33 3.37
N ILE A 608 17.24 -10.69 4.44
CA ILE A 608 17.85 -10.97 5.75
C ILE A 608 18.84 -12.14 5.62
N ASP A 609 18.46 -13.22 4.93
CA ASP A 609 19.35 -14.37 4.68
C ASP A 609 20.65 -13.94 3.95
N ALA A 610 20.53 -13.15 2.89
CA ALA A 610 21.68 -12.69 2.12
C ALA A 610 22.58 -11.74 2.92
N LEU A 611 22.01 -10.76 3.63
CA LEU A 611 22.76 -9.80 4.44
C LEU A 611 23.47 -10.46 5.61
N VAL A 612 22.79 -11.32 6.35
CA VAL A 612 23.39 -12.00 7.49
C VAL A 612 24.51 -12.93 7.02
N ARG A 613 24.33 -13.64 5.90
CA ARG A 613 25.41 -14.45 5.31
C ARG A 613 26.61 -13.59 4.90
N LEU A 614 26.39 -12.45 4.24
CA LEU A 614 27.44 -11.50 3.88
C LEU A 614 28.20 -11.02 5.13
N PHE A 615 27.45 -10.57 6.14
CA PHE A 615 27.95 -10.02 7.40
C PHE A 615 28.76 -11.01 8.22
N GLY A 616 28.39 -12.30 8.21
CA GLY A 616 29.10 -13.36 8.90
C GLY A 616 30.18 -14.07 8.10
N SER A 617 30.38 -13.73 6.82
CA SER A 617 31.35 -14.45 5.96
C SER A 617 32.45 -13.55 5.39
N SER A 618 32.26 -12.23 5.27
CA SER A 618 33.26 -11.35 4.65
C SER A 618 33.33 -9.97 5.28
N ARG A 619 34.45 -9.68 5.97
CA ARG A 619 34.73 -8.33 6.50
C ARG A 619 34.89 -7.29 5.38
N PHE A 620 35.50 -7.67 4.26
CA PHE A 620 35.76 -6.77 3.13
C PHE A 620 34.46 -6.32 2.45
N LEU A 621 33.60 -7.27 2.05
CA LEU A 621 32.37 -6.96 1.35
C LEU A 621 31.33 -6.30 2.27
N SER A 622 31.25 -6.74 3.52
CA SER A 622 30.40 -6.10 4.55
C SER A 622 30.81 -4.65 4.78
N GLY A 623 32.12 -4.38 4.83
CA GLY A 623 32.64 -3.03 4.95
C GLY A 623 32.13 -2.12 3.84
N TYR A 624 32.19 -2.55 2.58
CA TYR A 624 31.67 -1.77 1.46
C TYR A 624 30.15 -1.53 1.57
N PHE A 625 29.37 -2.59 1.84
CA PHE A 625 27.92 -2.48 1.97
C PHE A 625 27.49 -1.54 3.10
N LEU A 626 28.20 -1.54 4.24
CA LEU A 626 27.90 -0.65 5.37
C LEU A 626 28.10 0.83 5.06
N HIS A 627 28.99 1.18 4.12
CA HIS A 627 29.16 2.56 3.65
C HIS A 627 28.10 2.98 2.62
N HIS A 628 27.44 2.00 2.00
CA HIS A 628 26.43 2.18 0.95
C HIS A 628 25.15 1.39 1.23
N PRO A 629 24.44 1.68 2.34
CA PRO A 629 23.24 0.93 2.72
C PRO A 629 22.12 1.03 1.68
N GLU A 630 22.09 2.07 0.85
CA GLU A 630 21.18 2.23 -0.29
C GLU A 630 21.25 1.09 -1.32
N LEU A 631 22.36 0.34 -1.35
CA LEU A 631 22.49 -0.87 -2.20
C LEU A 631 21.57 -2.01 -1.75
N MET A 632 20.86 -1.88 -0.63
CA MET A 632 19.88 -2.87 -0.19
C MET A 632 18.76 -3.06 -1.22
N ASP A 633 18.32 -2.00 -1.90
CA ASP A 633 17.34 -2.08 -2.98
C ASP A 633 17.83 -3.00 -4.11
N THR A 634 19.15 -3.04 -4.34
CA THR A 634 19.77 -3.86 -5.39
C THR A 634 19.66 -5.35 -5.08
N PHE A 635 19.52 -5.76 -3.80
CA PHE A 635 19.24 -7.17 -3.43
C PHE A 635 17.82 -7.61 -3.81
N LEU A 636 16.90 -6.66 -4.01
CA LEU A 636 15.54 -6.91 -4.49
C LEU A 636 15.41 -6.82 -6.01
N LYS A 637 16.29 -6.04 -6.66
CA LYS A 637 16.27 -5.78 -8.10
C LYS A 637 17.02 -6.87 -8.87
N GLU A 638 16.73 -6.98 -10.16
CA GLU A 638 17.35 -7.95 -11.08
C GLU A 638 18.89 -7.80 -11.18
N ASP A 639 19.49 -6.68 -10.77
CA ASP A 639 20.93 -6.38 -10.93
C ASP A 639 21.87 -7.24 -10.05
N LEU A 640 21.48 -7.58 -8.81
CA LEU A 640 22.17 -8.61 -8.01
C LEU A 640 21.59 -10.02 -8.24
N SER A 641 20.55 -10.16 -9.07
CA SER A 641 20.01 -11.47 -9.45
C SER A 641 20.81 -12.13 -10.57
N ALA A 642 21.46 -11.30 -11.41
CA ALA A 642 22.26 -11.77 -12.53
C ALA A 642 23.49 -12.53 -12.02
N LEU A 643 23.37 -13.86 -12.00
CA LEU A 643 24.44 -14.76 -11.59
C LEU A 643 25.75 -14.47 -12.32
N MET A 644 25.67 -14.31 -13.63
CA MET A 644 26.79 -13.96 -14.50
C MET A 644 26.42 -12.80 -15.41
N LYS A 645 27.36 -11.87 -15.60
CA LYS A 645 27.26 -10.81 -16.61
C LYS A 645 28.24 -11.08 -17.75
N THR A 646 27.84 -10.74 -18.97
CA THR A 646 28.72 -10.84 -20.14
C THR A 646 29.65 -9.63 -20.22
N LYS A 647 30.84 -9.79 -20.81
CA LYS A 647 31.77 -8.67 -21.06
C LYS A 647 31.11 -7.52 -21.83
N SER A 648 30.22 -7.82 -22.78
CA SER A 648 29.46 -6.81 -23.53
C SER A 648 28.43 -6.07 -22.66
N GLY A 649 27.74 -6.79 -21.76
CA GLY A 649 26.83 -6.19 -20.77
C GLY A 649 27.56 -5.24 -19.83
N LEU A 650 28.62 -5.72 -19.17
CA LEU A 650 29.46 -4.91 -18.28
C LEU A 650 30.01 -3.66 -18.98
N ARG A 651 30.46 -3.81 -20.23
CA ARG A 651 30.99 -2.70 -21.03
C ARG A 651 29.95 -1.63 -21.30
N ARG A 652 28.71 -2.03 -21.61
CA ARG A 652 27.60 -1.13 -21.85
C ARG A 652 27.21 -0.40 -20.57
N GLU A 653 27.00 -1.13 -19.48
CA GLU A 653 26.59 -0.57 -18.17
C GLU A 653 27.60 0.47 -17.66
N LEU A 654 28.90 0.14 -17.65
CA LEU A 654 29.93 1.10 -17.25
C LEU A 654 30.04 2.27 -18.24
N GLY A 655 29.83 2.03 -19.54
CA GLY A 655 29.84 3.09 -20.54
C GLY A 655 28.71 4.10 -20.35
N GLU A 656 27.50 3.63 -20.04
CA GLU A 656 26.34 4.47 -19.72
C GLU A 656 26.55 5.26 -18.42
N ALA A 657 27.10 4.62 -17.38
CA ALA A 657 27.43 5.28 -16.13
C ALA A 657 28.47 6.40 -16.31
N LEU A 658 29.55 6.12 -17.04
CA LEU A 658 30.59 7.12 -17.33
C LEU A 658 30.10 8.26 -18.23
N ALA A 659 29.16 8.00 -19.15
CA ALA A 659 28.59 9.03 -20.01
C ALA A 659 27.73 10.05 -19.22
N ALA A 660 27.24 9.68 -18.04
CA ALA A 660 26.52 10.58 -17.14
C ALA A 660 27.44 11.47 -16.28
N CYS A 661 28.76 11.17 -16.23
CA CYS A 661 29.72 11.97 -15.48
C CYS A 661 30.00 13.31 -16.16
N THR A 662 30.09 14.39 -15.38
CA THR A 662 30.35 15.73 -15.92
C THR A 662 31.83 16.13 -15.94
N ASP A 663 32.67 15.45 -15.16
CA ASP A 663 34.08 15.77 -14.99
C ASP A 663 34.95 14.53 -14.74
N PHE A 664 36.27 14.72 -14.75
CA PHE A 664 37.25 13.66 -14.62
C PHE A 664 37.29 13.01 -13.22
N GLU A 665 36.99 13.78 -12.16
CA GLU A 665 36.96 13.24 -10.80
C GLU A 665 35.76 12.32 -10.61
N GLN A 666 34.61 12.67 -11.19
CA GLN A 666 33.43 11.80 -11.23
C GLN A 666 33.69 10.51 -11.99
N GLU A 667 34.36 10.56 -13.16
CA GLU A 667 34.73 9.35 -13.89
C GLU A 667 35.67 8.45 -13.08
N MET A 668 36.59 9.05 -12.32
CA MET A 668 37.45 8.30 -11.40
C MET A 668 36.64 7.61 -10.29
N ASP A 669 35.76 8.33 -9.61
CA ASP A 669 34.91 7.75 -8.57
C ASP A 669 34.00 6.66 -9.15
N GLU A 670 33.46 6.85 -10.36
CA GLU A 670 32.54 5.90 -10.99
C GLU A 670 33.20 4.57 -11.37
N LEU A 671 34.44 4.59 -11.88
CA LEU A 671 35.21 3.35 -12.10
C LEU A 671 35.35 2.52 -10.82
N ARG A 672 35.53 3.18 -9.67
CA ARG A 672 35.69 2.52 -8.37
C ARG A 672 34.36 1.98 -7.85
N ARG A 673 33.30 2.78 -7.92
CA ARG A 673 31.94 2.34 -7.56
C ARG A 673 31.52 1.14 -8.37
N PHE A 674 31.67 1.18 -9.69
CA PHE A 674 31.34 0.06 -10.56
C PHE A 674 32.13 -1.19 -10.21
N LYS A 675 33.45 -1.07 -10.00
CA LYS A 675 34.29 -2.18 -9.55
C LYS A 675 33.80 -2.78 -8.23
N ASN A 676 33.49 -1.95 -7.24
CA ASN A 676 33.09 -2.42 -5.92
C ASN A 676 31.69 -3.05 -5.94
N LEU A 677 30.75 -2.48 -6.69
CA LEU A 677 29.40 -3.01 -6.87
C LEU A 677 29.43 -4.39 -7.54
N GLU A 678 30.17 -4.54 -8.64
CA GLU A 678 30.31 -5.84 -9.32
C GLU A 678 31.07 -6.86 -8.46
N THR A 679 32.07 -6.42 -7.69
CA THR A 679 32.75 -7.28 -6.71
C THR A 679 31.79 -7.76 -5.62
N LEU A 680 30.88 -6.90 -5.15
CA LEU A 680 29.84 -7.26 -4.20
C LEU A 680 28.84 -8.26 -4.80
N ARG A 681 28.45 -8.09 -6.06
CA ARG A 681 27.58 -9.04 -6.78
C ARG A 681 28.22 -10.42 -6.87
N ILE A 682 29.45 -10.48 -7.39
CA ILE A 682 30.21 -11.74 -7.53
C ILE A 682 30.37 -12.39 -6.15
N GLY A 683 30.79 -11.62 -5.14
CA GLY A 683 30.94 -12.08 -3.76
C GLY A 683 29.67 -12.61 -3.13
N THR A 684 28.52 -11.97 -3.35
CA THR A 684 27.26 -12.42 -2.79
C THR A 684 26.83 -13.76 -3.38
N HIS A 685 27.01 -13.97 -4.69
CA HIS A 685 26.69 -15.24 -5.34
C HIS A 685 27.69 -16.36 -5.02
N ASP A 686 28.98 -16.05 -4.91
CA ASP A 686 30.00 -16.99 -4.45
C ASP A 686 29.68 -17.48 -3.02
N LEU A 687 29.43 -16.56 -2.09
CA LEU A 687 28.98 -16.90 -0.73
C LEU A 687 27.64 -17.64 -0.69
N ALA A 688 26.75 -17.38 -1.65
CA ALA A 688 25.49 -18.10 -1.77
C ALA A 688 25.69 -19.57 -2.20
N GLY A 689 26.84 -19.91 -2.78
CA GLY A 689 27.11 -21.19 -3.43
C GLY A 689 26.50 -21.27 -4.84
N ASN A 690 26.19 -20.13 -5.45
CA ASN A 690 25.56 -20.07 -6.77
C ASN A 690 26.59 -20.03 -7.91
N LEU A 691 27.84 -19.64 -7.63
CA LEU A 691 28.94 -19.63 -8.61
C LEU A 691 29.93 -20.75 -8.32
N SER A 692 30.43 -21.38 -9.38
CA SER A 692 31.66 -22.17 -9.32
C SER A 692 32.90 -21.29 -9.19
N LEU A 693 34.03 -21.88 -8.80
CA LEU A 693 35.30 -21.18 -8.65
C LEU A 693 35.74 -20.55 -9.99
N GLU A 694 35.61 -21.30 -11.07
CA GLU A 694 35.96 -20.91 -12.44
C GLU A 694 35.09 -19.74 -12.92
N GLU A 695 33.78 -19.79 -12.66
CA GLU A 695 32.86 -18.70 -13.01
C GLU A 695 33.18 -17.42 -12.23
N GLY A 696 33.50 -17.53 -10.93
CA GLY A 696 33.93 -16.40 -10.11
C GLY A 696 35.21 -15.76 -10.65
N MET A 697 36.21 -16.58 -10.99
CA MET A 697 37.48 -16.11 -11.57
C MET A 697 37.28 -15.42 -12.92
N TYR A 698 36.45 -16.00 -13.78
CA TYR A 698 36.10 -15.43 -15.07
C TYR A 698 35.40 -14.07 -14.91
N GLN A 699 34.42 -13.95 -14.00
CA GLN A 699 33.70 -12.70 -13.76
C GLN A 699 34.63 -11.59 -13.24
N HIS A 700 35.55 -11.91 -12.33
CA HIS A 700 36.57 -10.95 -11.87
C HIS A 700 37.50 -10.50 -13.01
N SER A 701 37.91 -11.43 -13.88
CA SER A 701 38.77 -11.15 -15.04
C SER A 701 38.05 -10.29 -16.08
N ALA A 702 36.79 -10.61 -16.38
CA ALA A 702 35.93 -9.82 -17.24
C ALA A 702 35.74 -8.39 -16.70
N LEU A 703 35.49 -8.23 -15.40
CA LEU A 703 35.38 -6.92 -14.75
C LEU A 703 36.66 -6.11 -14.91
N ALA A 704 37.83 -6.71 -14.64
CA ALA A 704 39.12 -6.04 -14.78
C ALA A 704 39.41 -5.58 -16.22
N GLU A 705 39.10 -6.41 -17.22
CA GLU A 705 39.23 -6.05 -18.63
C GLU A 705 38.35 -4.86 -19.02
N ILE A 706 37.09 -4.85 -18.58
CA ILE A 706 36.17 -3.76 -18.91
C ILE A 706 36.59 -2.45 -18.24
N LEU A 707 37.08 -2.51 -17.00
CA LEU A 707 37.65 -1.34 -16.31
C LEU A 707 38.91 -0.84 -17.01
N LEU A 708 39.81 -1.73 -17.42
CA LEU A 708 41.00 -1.38 -18.20
C LEU A 708 40.63 -0.73 -19.55
N PHE A 709 39.62 -1.28 -20.23
CA PHE A 709 39.14 -0.76 -21.51
C PHE A 709 38.68 0.69 -21.39
N HIS A 710 37.81 0.99 -20.42
CA HIS A 710 37.28 2.34 -20.21
C HIS A 710 38.32 3.29 -19.63
N ALA A 711 39.15 2.83 -18.67
CA ALA A 711 40.23 3.65 -18.12
C ALA A 711 41.26 4.04 -19.19
N LEU A 712 41.57 3.15 -20.15
CA LEU A 712 42.43 3.47 -21.28
C LEU A 712 41.80 4.53 -22.19
N ALA A 713 40.51 4.42 -22.48
CA ALA A 713 39.80 5.42 -23.28
C ALA A 713 39.82 6.81 -22.61
N ILE A 714 39.59 6.87 -21.29
CA ILE A 714 39.68 8.09 -20.49
C ILE A 714 41.11 8.67 -20.55
N ALA A 715 42.14 7.84 -20.33
CA ALA A 715 43.54 8.27 -20.37
C ALA A 715 43.92 8.86 -21.72
N ARG A 716 43.51 8.22 -22.83
CA ARG A 716 43.75 8.72 -24.18
C ARG A 716 43.03 10.05 -24.44
N ARG A 717 41.74 10.14 -24.06
CA ARG A 717 40.93 11.35 -24.26
C ARG A 717 41.51 12.55 -23.51
N GLU A 718 42.02 12.36 -22.28
CA GLU A 718 42.67 13.42 -21.50
C GLU A 718 43.97 13.90 -22.17
N LEU A 719 44.81 12.96 -22.62
CA LEU A 719 46.10 13.29 -23.22
C LEU A 719 45.99 13.85 -24.64
N SER A 720 45.00 13.43 -25.43
CA SER A 720 44.81 13.90 -26.80
C SER A 720 44.55 15.40 -26.90
N ARG A 721 44.00 16.03 -25.86
CA ARG A 721 43.84 17.49 -25.79
C ARG A 721 45.18 18.23 -25.83
N ARG A 722 46.21 17.69 -25.17
CA ARG A 722 47.52 18.34 -24.99
C ARG A 722 48.58 17.83 -25.96
N PHE A 723 48.52 16.55 -26.31
CA PHE A 723 49.56 15.88 -27.10
C PHE A 723 49.06 15.40 -28.46
N GLY A 724 47.78 15.60 -28.79
CA GLY A 724 47.21 15.26 -30.09
C GLY A 724 47.03 13.76 -30.35
N VAL A 725 47.14 13.36 -31.62
CA VAL A 725 46.96 11.98 -32.11
C VAL A 725 48.32 11.41 -32.54
N PRO A 726 48.73 10.23 -32.07
CA PRO A 726 50.02 9.63 -32.43
C PRO A 726 49.97 9.04 -33.85
N MET A 727 50.90 9.41 -34.72
CA MET A 727 50.94 8.92 -36.10
C MET A 727 52.12 7.97 -36.32
N GLY A 728 51.91 6.90 -37.07
CA GLY A 728 52.96 6.02 -37.58
C GLY A 728 53.71 6.63 -38.76
N SER A 729 54.79 5.98 -39.17
CA SER A 729 55.61 6.40 -40.31
C SER A 729 54.86 6.40 -41.65
N GLY A 730 53.78 5.64 -41.79
CA GLY A 730 52.98 5.57 -43.02
C GLY A 730 51.81 6.55 -43.08
N GLY A 731 51.65 7.41 -42.07
CA GLY A 731 50.54 8.38 -42.00
C GLY A 731 49.24 7.81 -41.42
N GLU A 732 49.23 6.57 -40.96
CA GLU A 732 48.16 5.97 -40.15
C GLU A 732 48.30 6.32 -38.66
N GLU A 733 47.21 6.25 -37.89
CA GLU A 733 47.28 6.39 -36.43
C GLU A 733 48.06 5.21 -35.82
N ALA A 734 49.02 5.51 -34.95
CA ALA A 734 49.80 4.49 -34.27
C ALA A 734 48.91 3.69 -33.30
N ARG A 735 48.99 2.37 -33.35
CA ARG A 735 48.16 1.46 -32.56
C ARG A 735 48.82 1.19 -31.20
N PHE A 736 48.00 0.97 -30.18
CA PHE A 736 48.43 0.69 -28.81
C PHE A 736 47.57 -0.41 -28.21
N CYS A 737 48.19 -1.34 -27.49
CA CYS A 737 47.48 -2.36 -26.74
C CYS A 737 48.10 -2.60 -25.37
N VAL A 738 47.25 -3.12 -24.49
CA VAL A 738 47.59 -3.64 -23.17
C VAL A 738 47.42 -5.15 -23.25
N MET A 739 48.47 -5.88 -22.89
CA MET A 739 48.44 -7.33 -22.76
C MET A 739 48.36 -7.70 -21.29
N GLY A 740 47.40 -8.54 -20.94
CA GLY A 740 47.31 -9.18 -19.64
C GLY A 740 48.30 -10.34 -19.56
N MET A 741 48.95 -10.46 -18.43
CA MET A 741 49.89 -11.51 -18.07
C MET A 741 49.36 -12.24 -16.83
N GLY A 742 50.04 -13.30 -16.40
CA GLY A 742 49.74 -13.98 -15.14
C GLY A 742 48.25 -14.36 -15.02
N LYS A 743 47.64 -13.99 -13.88
CA LYS A 743 46.23 -14.31 -13.59
C LYS A 743 45.25 -13.58 -14.50
N LEU A 744 45.53 -12.33 -14.85
CA LEU A 744 44.65 -11.57 -15.75
C LEU A 744 44.63 -12.21 -17.14
N GLY A 745 45.81 -12.57 -17.65
CA GLY A 745 45.92 -13.16 -18.98
C GLY A 745 45.32 -14.56 -19.09
N SER A 746 45.33 -15.33 -18.01
CA SER A 746 44.67 -16.66 -17.90
C SER A 746 43.19 -16.62 -17.49
N GLU A 747 42.63 -15.43 -17.22
CA GLU A 747 41.27 -15.25 -16.71
C GLU A 747 41.03 -15.87 -15.31
N GLU A 748 42.07 -15.90 -14.47
CA GLU A 748 42.13 -16.51 -13.13
C GLU A 748 42.17 -15.46 -11.98
N LEU A 749 41.63 -14.25 -12.20
CA LEU A 749 41.61 -13.22 -11.16
C LEU A 749 40.73 -13.61 -9.97
N SER A 750 41.08 -13.09 -8.79
CA SER A 750 40.32 -13.23 -7.54
C SER A 750 40.20 -11.87 -6.84
N TYR A 751 39.43 -11.78 -5.75
CA TYR A 751 39.07 -10.54 -5.03
C TYR A 751 40.21 -9.54 -4.76
N HIS A 752 41.44 -10.02 -4.53
CA HIS A 752 42.60 -9.19 -4.19
C HIS A 752 43.77 -9.38 -5.17
N SER A 753 43.49 -9.76 -6.42
CA SER A 753 44.53 -9.91 -7.42
C SER A 753 45.02 -8.56 -7.95
N ASP A 754 46.34 -8.45 -8.10
CA ASP A 754 46.97 -7.36 -8.85
C ASP A 754 46.81 -7.65 -10.37
N LEU A 755 46.89 -6.60 -11.19
CA LEU A 755 46.84 -6.74 -12.65
C LEU A 755 48.26 -6.76 -13.23
N ASP A 756 48.72 -7.95 -13.60
CA ASP A 756 49.96 -8.13 -14.37
C ASP A 756 49.72 -7.70 -15.82
N ILE A 757 50.33 -6.61 -16.27
CA ILE A 757 50.15 -6.10 -17.64
C ILE A 757 51.44 -5.58 -18.28
N ILE A 758 51.49 -5.61 -19.61
CA ILE A 758 52.52 -4.98 -20.42
C ILE A 758 51.89 -4.10 -21.51
N PHE A 759 52.64 -3.09 -21.96
CA PHE A 759 52.16 -2.08 -22.91
C PHE A 759 52.95 -2.12 -24.21
N LEU A 760 52.25 -2.24 -25.33
CA LEU A 760 52.87 -2.24 -26.66
C LEU A 760 52.27 -1.21 -27.59
N TYR A 761 53.09 -0.68 -28.49
CA TYR A 761 52.65 0.19 -29.58
C TYR A 761 53.24 -0.21 -30.94
N SER A 762 52.56 0.16 -32.02
CA SER A 762 52.85 -0.35 -33.37
C SER A 762 54.23 0.02 -33.91
N GLY A 763 54.70 1.25 -33.67
CA GLY A 763 55.99 1.69 -34.23
C GLY A 763 56.37 3.13 -33.91
N ALA A 764 57.54 3.53 -34.41
CA ALA A 764 58.07 4.88 -34.29
C ALA A 764 57.21 5.90 -35.08
N GLY A 765 57.28 7.15 -34.65
CA GLY A 765 56.50 8.24 -35.22
C GLY A 765 56.31 9.37 -34.20
N GLU A 766 55.48 10.34 -34.56
CA GLU A 766 55.26 11.55 -33.76
C GLU A 766 53.79 11.93 -33.75
N SER A 767 53.37 12.64 -32.71
CA SER A 767 52.00 13.12 -32.62
C SER A 767 51.74 14.34 -33.50
N VAL A 768 50.49 14.48 -33.96
CA VAL A 768 49.96 15.62 -34.70
C VAL A 768 48.80 16.26 -33.93
N PRO A 769 48.49 17.56 -34.12
CA PRO A 769 47.34 18.19 -33.47
C PRO A 769 46.04 17.41 -33.73
N ALA A 770 45.21 17.25 -32.70
CA ALA A 770 43.88 16.68 -32.89
C ALA A 770 43.00 17.67 -33.69
N PRO A 771 41.99 17.20 -34.46
CA PRO A 771 41.18 18.03 -35.35
C PRO A 771 40.57 19.28 -34.70
N ASP A 772 40.25 19.19 -33.40
CA ASP A 772 39.58 20.23 -32.62
C ASP A 772 40.47 20.85 -31.52
N ALA A 773 41.79 20.59 -31.55
CA ALA A 773 42.70 21.10 -30.53
C ALA A 773 43.17 22.53 -30.86
N ASP A 774 43.27 23.38 -29.84
CA ASP A 774 43.93 24.69 -29.96
C ASP A 774 45.41 24.47 -30.30
N PRO A 775 45.91 24.99 -31.44
CA PRO A 775 47.32 24.88 -31.81
C PRO A 775 48.27 25.45 -30.75
N ALA A 776 47.82 26.37 -29.90
CA ALA A 776 48.61 26.97 -28.83
C ALA A 776 48.89 26.01 -27.65
N ASP A 777 47.99 25.07 -27.38
CA ASP A 777 48.10 24.11 -26.27
C ASP A 777 48.73 22.76 -26.68
N PHE A 778 48.93 22.56 -27.98
CA PHE A 778 49.50 21.34 -28.54
C PHE A 778 51.02 21.24 -28.31
N ARG A 779 51.45 20.11 -27.75
CA ARG A 779 52.86 19.74 -27.64
C ARG A 779 53.17 18.47 -28.43
N LYS A 780 53.97 18.62 -29.48
CA LYS A 780 54.49 17.50 -30.27
C LYS A 780 55.40 16.61 -29.44
N VAL A 781 55.17 15.30 -29.48
CA VAL A 781 55.95 14.27 -28.78
C VAL A 781 56.13 13.05 -29.67
N THR A 782 57.13 12.21 -29.37
CA THR A 782 57.33 10.93 -30.06
C THR A 782 56.25 9.92 -29.65
N ASN A 783 55.98 8.90 -30.49
CA ASN A 783 55.04 7.82 -30.12
C ASN A 783 55.45 7.12 -28.82
N HIS A 784 56.75 6.90 -28.61
CA HIS A 784 57.26 6.33 -27.35
C HIS A 784 56.86 7.21 -26.15
N GLU A 785 57.12 8.51 -26.21
CA GLU A 785 56.78 9.44 -25.13
C GLU A 785 55.25 9.53 -24.94
N TYR A 786 54.48 9.61 -26.04
CA TYR A 786 53.01 9.65 -25.99
C TYR A 786 52.44 8.43 -25.27
N PHE A 787 52.80 7.22 -25.70
CA PHE A 787 52.27 6.00 -25.10
C PHE A 787 52.80 5.76 -23.69
N ALA A 788 54.02 6.20 -23.36
CA ALA A 788 54.50 6.20 -21.98
C ALA A 788 53.62 7.08 -21.08
N LYS A 789 53.19 8.26 -21.54
CA LYS A 789 52.24 9.12 -20.81
C LYS A 789 50.86 8.46 -20.70
N VAL A 790 50.36 7.81 -21.75
CA VAL A 790 49.09 7.05 -21.72
C VAL A 790 49.16 5.94 -20.66
N ALA A 791 50.23 5.15 -20.65
CA ALA A 791 50.44 4.10 -19.67
C ALA A 791 50.53 4.66 -18.23
N GLN A 792 51.28 5.75 -18.01
CA GLN A 792 51.34 6.42 -16.71
C GLN A 792 49.98 6.94 -16.25
N ARG A 793 49.20 7.55 -17.15
CA ARG A 793 47.86 8.08 -16.84
C ARG A 793 46.89 6.95 -16.50
N LEU A 794 46.93 5.85 -17.26
CA LEU A 794 46.15 4.64 -16.98
C LEU A 794 46.48 4.06 -15.61
N ILE A 795 47.78 3.98 -15.27
CA ILE A 795 48.22 3.53 -13.93
C ILE A 795 47.60 4.43 -12.86
N THR A 796 47.73 5.75 -12.98
CA THR A 796 47.15 6.69 -12.02
C THR A 796 45.64 6.52 -11.85
N LEU A 797 44.89 6.39 -12.95
CA LEU A 797 43.44 6.19 -12.92
C LEU A 797 43.03 4.97 -12.09
N LEU A 798 43.81 3.88 -12.19
CA LEU A 798 43.50 2.60 -11.56
C LEU A 798 44.02 2.50 -10.12
N THR A 799 45.19 3.08 -9.81
CA THR A 799 45.87 2.89 -8.50
C THR A 799 45.60 3.99 -7.49
N MET A 800 45.26 5.22 -7.91
CA MET A 800 45.07 6.34 -6.98
C MET A 800 43.88 6.07 -6.04
N ALA A 801 44.01 6.35 -4.75
CA ALA A 801 42.90 6.17 -3.82
C ALA A 801 41.98 7.40 -3.83
N THR A 802 40.66 7.20 -3.96
CA THR A 802 39.63 8.21 -3.67
C THR A 802 38.81 7.77 -2.46
N ARG A 803 37.73 8.49 -2.13
CA ARG A 803 36.77 8.05 -1.09
C ARG A 803 36.13 6.69 -1.38
N GLU A 804 36.08 6.31 -2.66
CA GLU A 804 35.55 5.01 -3.14
C GLU A 804 36.64 3.91 -3.19
N GLY A 805 37.85 4.21 -2.71
CA GLY A 805 38.99 3.31 -2.73
C GLY A 805 39.81 3.40 -4.01
N TYR A 806 40.30 2.28 -4.51
CA TYR A 806 41.08 2.16 -5.75
C TYR A 806 40.51 1.05 -6.64
N VAL A 807 40.81 1.09 -7.94
CA VAL A 807 40.28 0.09 -8.88
C VAL A 807 41.10 -1.20 -8.78
N TYR A 808 42.39 -1.13 -9.14
CA TYR A 808 43.34 -2.22 -9.03
C TYR A 808 44.76 -1.70 -8.78
N LYS A 809 45.57 -2.52 -8.12
CA LYS A 809 47.03 -2.38 -8.18
C LYS A 809 47.54 -3.01 -9.47
N LEU A 810 48.62 -2.47 -9.99
CA LEU A 810 49.19 -2.88 -11.27
C LEU A 810 50.62 -3.38 -11.08
N ASP A 811 50.94 -4.47 -11.74
CA ASP A 811 52.29 -5.00 -11.85
C ASP A 811 52.73 -4.98 -13.32
N THR A 812 53.80 -4.25 -13.59
CA THR A 812 54.37 -4.11 -14.95
C THR A 812 55.75 -4.75 -15.06
N ARG A 813 56.15 -5.59 -14.10
CA ARG A 813 57.49 -6.19 -14.01
C ARG A 813 57.77 -7.26 -15.07
N LEU A 814 56.73 -7.82 -15.69
CA LEU A 814 56.87 -8.82 -16.76
C LEU A 814 57.15 -8.22 -18.15
N ARG A 815 57.40 -6.90 -18.23
CA ARG A 815 57.85 -6.25 -19.46
C ARG A 815 59.33 -6.56 -19.76
N PRO A 816 59.79 -6.41 -21.01
CA PRO A 816 61.20 -6.58 -21.37
C PRO A 816 62.15 -5.85 -20.42
N SER A 817 63.19 -6.53 -19.93
CA SER A 817 64.16 -6.01 -18.94
C SER A 817 63.57 -5.60 -17.59
N GLY A 818 62.33 -6.01 -17.29
CA GLY A 818 61.63 -5.75 -16.03
C GLY A 818 61.63 -4.29 -15.62
N ASN A 819 61.97 -4.02 -14.35
CA ASN A 819 62.01 -2.65 -13.81
C ASN A 819 63.03 -1.72 -14.47
N ALA A 820 64.08 -2.28 -15.08
CA ALA A 820 65.11 -1.51 -15.78
C ALA A 820 64.70 -1.17 -17.22
N GLY A 821 63.67 -1.83 -17.76
CA GLY A 821 63.16 -1.60 -19.11
C GLY A 821 62.14 -0.46 -19.21
N PRO A 822 61.91 0.06 -20.43
CA PRO A 822 60.93 1.10 -20.67
C PRO A 822 59.52 0.61 -20.31
N LEU A 823 58.66 1.51 -19.83
CA LEU A 823 57.27 1.18 -19.46
C LEU A 823 56.45 0.68 -20.65
N VAL A 824 56.73 1.22 -21.85
CA VAL A 824 56.08 0.84 -23.11
C VAL A 824 57.13 0.40 -24.11
N SER A 825 56.81 -0.62 -24.92
CA SER A 825 57.72 -1.15 -25.95
C SER A 825 57.08 -1.06 -27.34
N SER A 826 57.87 -0.72 -28.37
CA SER A 826 57.39 -0.89 -29.75
C SER A 826 57.33 -2.38 -30.08
N LEU A 827 56.46 -2.77 -31.03
CA LEU A 827 56.38 -4.16 -31.47
C LEU A 827 57.74 -4.71 -31.91
N ALA A 828 58.49 -3.93 -32.71
CA ALA A 828 59.82 -4.33 -33.20
C ALA A 828 60.84 -4.50 -32.05
N ALA A 829 60.83 -3.63 -31.04
CA ALA A 829 61.73 -3.75 -29.90
C ALA A 829 61.36 -4.96 -29.02
N PHE A 830 60.07 -5.21 -28.85
CA PHE A 830 59.58 -6.36 -28.09
C PHE A 830 59.93 -7.68 -28.79
N GLU A 831 59.76 -7.76 -30.11
CA GLU A 831 60.16 -8.90 -30.92
C GLU A 831 61.66 -9.13 -30.77
N THR A 832 62.49 -8.13 -31.09
CA THR A 832 63.96 -8.22 -31.00
C THR A 832 64.44 -8.70 -29.63
N TYR A 833 63.85 -8.20 -28.54
CA TYR A 833 64.20 -8.61 -27.17
C TYR A 833 63.91 -10.08 -26.93
N HIS A 834 62.71 -10.56 -27.28
CA HIS A 834 62.36 -11.97 -27.09
C HIS A 834 63.17 -12.87 -28.02
N GLU A 835 63.55 -12.38 -29.20
CA GLU A 835 64.36 -13.16 -30.12
C GLU A 835 65.78 -13.44 -29.61
N HIS A 836 66.41 -12.49 -28.93
CA HIS A 836 67.85 -12.51 -28.64
C HIS A 836 68.21 -12.52 -27.15
N SER A 837 67.33 -12.05 -26.27
CA SER A 837 67.68 -11.70 -24.89
C SER A 837 66.77 -12.32 -23.82
N ALA A 838 65.61 -12.87 -24.19
CA ALA A 838 64.65 -13.40 -23.22
C ALA A 838 65.12 -14.71 -22.56
N HIS A 839 64.90 -14.81 -21.26
CA HIS A 839 65.15 -16.02 -20.48
C HIS A 839 64.00 -17.04 -20.61
N LEU A 840 64.28 -18.29 -20.26
CA LEU A 840 63.29 -19.38 -20.33
C LEU A 840 62.04 -19.10 -19.47
N TRP A 841 62.20 -18.49 -18.30
CA TRP A 841 61.07 -18.13 -17.43
C TRP A 841 60.18 -17.04 -18.04
N GLU A 842 60.73 -16.13 -18.85
CA GLU A 842 59.95 -15.12 -19.58
C GLU A 842 59.10 -15.78 -20.66
N ARG A 843 59.66 -16.79 -21.35
CA ARG A 843 58.91 -17.64 -22.29
C ARG A 843 57.77 -18.39 -21.59
N GLN A 844 57.99 -18.89 -20.37
CA GLN A 844 56.90 -19.50 -19.58
C GLN A 844 55.84 -18.47 -19.17
N ALA A 845 56.24 -17.28 -18.70
CA ALA A 845 55.29 -16.22 -18.32
C ALA A 845 54.40 -15.79 -19.51
N LEU A 846 54.96 -15.78 -20.73
CA LEU A 846 54.24 -15.46 -21.95
C LEU A 846 53.17 -16.49 -22.35
N LEU A 847 53.16 -17.71 -21.79
CA LEU A 847 52.07 -18.67 -22.01
C LEU A 847 50.70 -18.10 -21.60
N LYS A 848 50.70 -17.22 -20.60
CA LYS A 848 49.50 -16.51 -20.12
C LYS A 848 49.36 -15.12 -20.75
N CYS A 849 50.07 -14.79 -21.83
CA CYS A 849 49.96 -13.47 -22.48
C CYS A 849 48.70 -13.40 -23.36
N ARG A 850 47.84 -12.43 -23.09
CA ARG A 850 46.57 -12.26 -23.82
C ARG A 850 46.19 -10.79 -23.96
N PHE A 851 45.57 -10.43 -25.07
CA PHE A 851 45.04 -9.09 -25.28
C PHE A 851 43.91 -8.78 -24.29
N VAL A 852 43.98 -7.62 -23.62
CA VAL A 852 42.95 -7.17 -22.67
C VAL A 852 42.33 -5.81 -22.99
N ALA A 853 43.11 -4.85 -23.52
CA ALA A 853 42.59 -3.51 -23.85
C ALA A 853 43.38 -2.82 -24.97
N GLY A 854 42.76 -1.87 -25.68
CA GLY A 854 43.36 -1.10 -26.76
C GLY A 854 42.92 -1.56 -28.16
N ASP A 855 43.80 -1.44 -29.14
CA ASP A 855 43.53 -1.86 -30.53
C ASP A 855 43.55 -3.39 -30.63
N ARG A 856 42.40 -3.98 -30.97
CA ARG A 856 42.20 -5.43 -30.95
C ARG A 856 42.97 -6.15 -32.06
N GLU A 857 43.06 -5.57 -33.25
CA GLU A 857 43.77 -6.19 -34.37
C GLU A 857 45.28 -6.16 -34.13
N PHE A 858 45.79 -5.08 -33.55
CA PHE A 858 47.17 -5.01 -33.08
C PHE A 858 47.44 -5.98 -31.92
N GLY A 859 46.51 -6.11 -30.97
CA GLY A 859 46.58 -7.12 -29.91
C GLY A 859 46.73 -8.53 -30.46
N LYS A 860 45.89 -8.93 -31.43
CA LYS A 860 46.02 -10.23 -32.11
C LYS A 860 47.36 -10.41 -32.81
N GLN A 861 47.90 -9.34 -33.39
CA GLN A 861 49.23 -9.37 -34.00
C GLN A 861 50.32 -9.68 -32.96
N VAL A 862 50.23 -9.07 -31.77
CA VAL A 862 51.12 -9.35 -30.65
C VAL A 862 50.95 -10.80 -30.18
N GLU A 863 49.72 -11.27 -29.96
CA GLU A 863 49.44 -12.68 -29.56
C GLU A 863 50.02 -13.67 -30.57
N GLY A 864 49.85 -13.41 -31.86
CA GLY A 864 50.42 -14.24 -32.92
C GLY A 864 51.94 -14.27 -32.90
N MET A 865 52.61 -13.16 -32.61
CA MET A 865 54.07 -13.11 -32.45
C MET A 865 54.52 -13.85 -31.19
N VAL A 866 53.82 -13.67 -30.06
CA VAL A 866 54.10 -14.40 -28.82
C VAL A 866 53.93 -15.91 -29.03
N ALA A 867 52.88 -16.35 -29.72
CA ALA A 867 52.66 -17.75 -30.05
C ALA A 867 53.81 -18.34 -30.89
N ARG A 868 54.30 -17.62 -31.91
CA ARG A 868 55.49 -18.06 -32.68
C ARG A 868 56.72 -18.18 -31.80
N PHE A 869 56.96 -17.20 -30.92
CA PHE A 869 58.09 -17.26 -29.99
C PHE A 869 58.02 -18.48 -29.05
N ILE A 870 56.82 -18.82 -28.57
CA ILE A 870 56.59 -19.92 -27.63
C ILE A 870 56.63 -21.29 -28.33
N PHE A 871 56.05 -21.43 -29.52
CA PHE A 871 55.78 -22.75 -30.11
C PHE A 871 56.64 -23.09 -31.33
N ASP A 872 57.09 -22.10 -32.11
CA ASP A 872 57.84 -22.37 -33.35
C ASP A 872 59.35 -22.56 -33.09
N ARG A 873 59.82 -22.22 -31.89
CA ARG A 873 61.23 -22.38 -31.49
C ARG A 873 61.41 -23.64 -30.65
N PRO A 874 62.44 -24.48 -30.88
CA PRO A 874 62.74 -25.59 -29.98
C PRO A 874 63.05 -25.07 -28.56
N LEU A 875 62.84 -25.91 -27.56
CA LEU A 875 63.33 -25.61 -26.21
C LEU A 875 64.86 -25.75 -26.19
N PRO A 876 65.58 -24.89 -25.46
CA PRO A 876 67.02 -25.05 -25.29
C PRO A 876 67.34 -26.37 -24.58
N GLU A 877 68.52 -26.95 -24.84
CA GLU A 877 69.02 -28.09 -24.08
C GLU A 877 69.04 -27.74 -22.58
N GLY A 878 68.58 -28.66 -21.72
CA GLY A 878 68.51 -28.44 -20.28
C GLY A 878 67.27 -27.67 -19.79
N ALA A 879 66.29 -27.38 -20.66
CA ALA A 879 65.11 -26.60 -20.30
C ALA A 879 64.29 -27.23 -19.17
N ALA A 880 64.14 -28.55 -19.13
CA ALA A 880 63.40 -29.24 -18.08
C ALA A 880 64.08 -29.08 -16.71
N GLU A 881 65.40 -29.25 -16.65
CA GLU A 881 66.18 -29.02 -15.42
C GLU A 881 66.10 -27.56 -14.96
N GLU A 882 66.13 -26.60 -15.89
CA GLU A 882 66.03 -25.18 -15.56
C GLU A 882 64.64 -24.79 -15.03
N ILE A 883 63.57 -25.30 -15.64
CA ILE A 883 62.19 -25.09 -15.16
C ILE A 883 62.03 -25.69 -13.76
N HIS A 884 62.53 -26.91 -13.53
CA HIS A 884 62.52 -27.53 -12.22
C HIS A 884 63.34 -26.71 -11.20
N ARG A 885 64.53 -26.24 -11.57
CA ARG A 885 65.39 -25.40 -10.72
C ARG A 885 64.68 -24.12 -10.29
N LEU A 886 64.03 -23.43 -11.24
CA LEU A 886 63.25 -22.22 -10.97
C LEU A 886 62.09 -22.50 -10.01
N ARG A 887 61.35 -23.60 -10.24
CA ARG A 887 60.25 -24.00 -9.38
C ARG A 887 60.70 -24.29 -7.94
N MET A 888 61.76 -25.08 -7.78
CA MET A 888 62.31 -25.43 -6.46
C MET A 888 62.83 -24.19 -5.74
N ARG A 889 63.45 -23.25 -6.47
CA ARG A 889 63.87 -21.97 -5.90
C ARG A 889 62.68 -21.16 -5.39
N MET A 890 61.59 -21.09 -6.14
CA MET A 890 60.35 -20.42 -5.70
C MET A 890 59.74 -21.10 -4.46
N GLU A 891 59.75 -22.43 -4.38
CA GLU A 891 59.26 -23.18 -3.22
C GLU A 891 60.01 -22.77 -1.94
N VAL A 892 61.34 -22.75 -2.02
CA VAL A 892 62.21 -22.44 -0.88
C VAL A 892 62.14 -20.96 -0.50
N GLU A 893 62.29 -20.06 -1.47
CA GLU A 893 62.42 -18.62 -1.19
C GLU A 893 61.08 -17.97 -0.80
N LEU A 894 59.98 -18.39 -1.45
CA LEU A 894 58.64 -17.80 -1.28
C LEU A 894 57.69 -18.66 -0.43
N GLY A 895 57.76 -19.99 -0.55
CA GLY A 895 56.88 -20.90 0.18
C GLY A 895 57.14 -20.89 1.67
N ARG A 896 58.42 -20.96 2.07
CA ARG A 896 58.90 -20.89 3.47
C ARG A 896 58.10 -21.81 4.42
N GLU A 897 57.71 -22.98 3.93
CA GLU A 897 56.85 -23.91 4.67
C GLU A 897 57.58 -24.54 5.87
N HIS A 898 56.82 -24.76 6.94
CA HIS A 898 57.24 -25.52 8.12
C HIS A 898 56.01 -26.13 8.79
N THR A 899 56.17 -26.89 9.88
CA THR A 899 55.10 -27.69 10.52
C THR A 899 53.82 -26.96 10.96
N ARG A 900 53.80 -25.62 10.95
CA ARG A 900 52.64 -24.79 11.30
C ARG A 900 52.19 -23.85 10.19
N LEU A 901 52.86 -23.89 9.03
CA LEU A 901 52.60 -23.00 7.90
C LEU A 901 52.72 -23.80 6.60
N LEU A 902 51.57 -24.01 5.97
CA LEU A 902 51.47 -24.57 4.62
C LEU A 902 51.07 -23.45 3.66
N ASN A 903 51.77 -23.33 2.55
CA ASN A 903 51.56 -22.30 1.54
C ASN A 903 50.86 -22.89 0.32
N LEU A 904 49.54 -22.71 0.26
CA LEU A 904 48.69 -23.27 -0.79
C LEU A 904 49.07 -22.83 -2.21
N LYS A 905 49.80 -21.72 -2.38
CA LYS A 905 50.17 -21.19 -3.69
C LYS A 905 51.53 -21.71 -4.17
N VAL A 906 52.60 -21.40 -3.44
CA VAL A 906 54.00 -21.64 -3.88
C VAL A 906 54.68 -22.80 -3.12
N GLY A 907 54.03 -23.32 -2.08
CA GLY A 907 54.50 -24.46 -1.31
C GLY A 907 54.43 -25.77 -2.08
N ARG A 908 54.87 -26.85 -1.44
CA ARG A 908 54.93 -28.17 -2.09
C ARG A 908 53.53 -28.74 -2.29
N GLY A 909 53.21 -29.16 -3.51
CA GLY A 909 51.87 -29.59 -3.91
C GLY A 909 50.87 -28.43 -4.08
N GLY A 910 51.36 -27.19 -4.14
CA GLY A 910 50.53 -25.99 -4.26
C GLY A 910 50.11 -25.68 -5.69
N VAL A 911 49.35 -24.58 -5.86
CA VAL A 911 48.84 -24.14 -7.18
C VAL A 911 49.96 -23.95 -8.21
N VAL A 912 51.11 -23.41 -7.81
CA VAL A 912 52.23 -23.16 -8.73
C VAL A 912 52.86 -24.46 -9.24
N ASP A 913 52.76 -25.59 -8.54
CA ASP A 913 53.16 -26.89 -9.11
C ASP A 913 52.28 -27.28 -10.29
N VAL A 914 50.99 -27.00 -10.21
CA VAL A 914 50.04 -27.23 -11.31
C VAL A 914 50.29 -26.28 -12.47
N GLU A 915 50.65 -25.02 -12.20
CA GLU A 915 51.00 -24.05 -13.25
C GLU A 915 52.32 -24.39 -13.98
N PHE A 916 53.24 -25.07 -13.31
CA PHE A 916 54.55 -25.45 -13.87
C PHE A 916 54.54 -26.79 -14.61
N ALA A 917 53.62 -27.69 -14.25
CA ALA A 917 53.40 -28.98 -14.92
C ALA A 917 52.70 -28.77 -16.27
#